data_AF-J8Q0K3-F1
#
_entry.id   AF-J8Q0K3-F1
#
_cell.length_a   1.000
_cell.length_b   1.000
_cell.length_c   1.000
_cell.angle_alpha   90.00
_cell.angle_beta   90.00
_cell.angle_gamma   90.00
#
_symmetry.space_group_name_H-M   'P 1'
#
loop_
_entity.id
_entity.type
_entity.pdbx_description
1 polymer ?
#
loop_
_entity_poly.entity_id
_entity_poly.type
_entity_poly.pdbx_seq_one_letter_code
_entity_poly.pdbx_strand_id
1 'polypeptide(L)'
;MNLFWTSETKKQDEAPRKDYFSGNQPQLQNFDQCINRKIFHSCPRILERKFGQCLHNRTHLIKDLISSGNVGLGPIEIVHMSYSNKHEKEEFGEYFYVTGIEVSSSSIPIEFLKLLKSSQRVSKNISSEIIFTFCCFNFFNKLDVRIRYDADGTFQIKAIDCNTETTDLIMTEKMWEETFVSSIIRTVITNSEPEFKPPGLLECPFYIEKDTVSSCKKIIELLCRFLPRSLDCGWDSTKSMQITIVNNYLMYSLKSFIAIAPGLVDFTIDYLKELTVEDPINNLQYKVAMITILDHTQTRELEMVAILNETMDSLLSMLNVLPPRDADSAQLMNCMSDLLNIQARFLISRGDYKLALDISNTSTELALDCFESWYNLAKCHIKIEEYEKALFAINSMPRLHKTDQALETLYSRYLISNYYRKPLNGSQQYFDLTSTEYTNISGTLRNCKEDELKQQIFGRIAMINEEKVGYTKEIWDDIAMKLGPIYGPQSVNLINYVSPQEVKNIKNINLIARNTIGKQLGWFNCRIYELLMEIINKIGWNGLLNIRTDAFMMETEFYLTSTNTTDENGHIPMEARKKRFCERWLDDLFLDLYQDLKLSKISLNNKDEKHNGLEWELLGLTMLRTWQWEDAVACLRTSIVARFDPVSCYQLLKLYLNPPEDLQDITLLDTDTVVDLLINKISYDCRFYNYCQIFNLQVLYKLCNELEIDILRNKVLVLPSTGAEIMAVIDTMLAWIIDLRHTLDP
;
A
#
# COMPACT_ATOMS: atom_id res chain seq x y z
N MET A 1 76.42 13.31 -17.89
CA MET A 1 77.06 14.34 -18.72
C MET A 1 76.03 14.83 -19.72
N ASN A 2 75.81 16.14 -19.72
CA ASN A 2 75.01 16.92 -20.66
C ASN A 2 75.31 16.55 -22.12
N LEU A 3 74.43 16.86 -23.07
CA LEU A 3 74.60 18.09 -23.85
C LEU A 3 73.43 18.40 -24.82
N PHE A 4 72.75 19.53 -24.49
CA PHE A 4 72.19 20.63 -25.32
C PHE A 4 71.12 20.33 -26.39
N TRP A 5 69.91 20.93 -26.40
CA TRP A 5 69.36 22.31 -26.31
C TRP A 5 69.32 23.14 -27.60
N THR A 6 68.23 23.94 -27.68
CA THR A 6 67.84 25.06 -28.57
C THR A 6 67.16 24.68 -29.90
N SER A 7 65.88 24.97 -30.19
CA SER A 7 64.94 26.12 -30.02
C SER A 7 64.95 27.12 -31.19
N GLU A 8 63.77 27.37 -31.78
CA GLU A 8 63.12 28.69 -32.05
C GLU A 8 62.21 28.67 -33.29
N THR A 9 60.87 28.71 -33.09
CA THR A 9 59.91 29.83 -33.32
C THR A 9 59.48 30.13 -34.76
N LYS A 10 58.16 30.02 -35.05
CA LYS A 10 57.24 31.17 -35.29
C LYS A 10 55.81 30.74 -35.72
N LYS A 11 54.84 31.45 -35.12
CA LYS A 11 53.43 31.75 -35.47
C LYS A 11 53.10 31.74 -36.98
N GLN A 12 51.86 31.55 -37.50
CA GLN A 12 50.49 31.57 -36.98
C GLN A 12 49.52 31.08 -38.09
N ASP A 13 48.27 30.81 -37.68
CA ASP A 13 46.98 30.91 -38.41
C ASP A 13 46.36 29.69 -39.14
N GLU A 14 45.31 29.20 -38.46
CA GLU A 14 43.93 28.86 -38.90
C GLU A 14 43.61 27.64 -39.79
N ALA A 15 43.27 26.56 -39.07
CA ALA A 15 42.18 25.56 -39.22
C ALA A 15 41.87 24.88 -40.56
N PRO A 16 41.69 23.53 -40.53
CA PRO A 16 40.31 23.02 -40.53
C PRO A 16 40.04 21.77 -39.65
N ARG A 17 38.78 21.72 -39.17
CA ARG A 17 37.91 20.59 -38.73
C ARG A 17 38.56 19.30 -38.21
N LYS A 18 38.24 18.95 -36.95
CA LYS A 18 38.31 17.59 -36.42
C LYS A 18 36.96 17.19 -35.80
N ASP A 19 36.54 15.98 -36.15
CA ASP A 19 35.40 15.26 -35.58
C ASP A 19 35.59 15.04 -34.08
N TYR A 20 34.53 15.34 -33.32
CA TYR A 20 34.41 15.05 -31.90
C TYR A 20 33.54 13.80 -31.72
N PHE A 21 34.14 12.66 -31.39
CA PHE A 21 33.47 11.57 -30.69
C PHE A 21 34.47 10.87 -29.75
N SER A 22 34.53 11.38 -28.51
CA SER A 22 34.89 10.61 -27.31
C SER A 22 34.49 11.45 -26.09
N GLY A 23 33.28 11.23 -25.58
CA GLY A 23 32.76 11.88 -24.38
C GLY A 23 32.41 10.83 -23.33
N ASN A 24 33.05 10.93 -22.17
CA ASN A 24 32.93 10.05 -21.00
C ASN A 24 31.48 9.87 -20.53
N GLN A 25 31.07 8.63 -20.26
CA GLN A 25 29.93 8.32 -19.40
C GLN A 25 30.31 8.64 -17.93
N PRO A 26 29.50 9.42 -17.18
CA PRO A 26 29.69 9.55 -15.74
C PRO A 26 29.31 8.25 -15.04
N GLN A 27 30.17 7.76 -14.15
CA GLN A 27 29.93 6.57 -13.34
C GLN A 27 28.71 6.78 -12.41
N LEU A 28 27.63 6.01 -12.63
CA LEU A 28 26.38 6.02 -11.84
C LEU A 28 26.51 5.44 -10.41
N GLN A 29 27.65 4.84 -10.04
CA GLN A 29 27.77 3.97 -8.85
C GLN A 29 27.99 4.67 -7.49
N ASN A 30 28.05 6.02 -7.43
CA ASN A 30 28.29 6.77 -6.18
C ASN A 30 27.03 7.45 -5.59
N PHE A 31 25.86 7.25 -6.18
CA PHE A 31 24.65 8.01 -5.83
C PHE A 31 23.89 7.45 -4.59
N ASP A 32 23.94 6.15 -4.31
CA ASP A 32 23.00 5.51 -3.37
C ASP A 32 23.28 5.84 -1.89
N GLN A 33 24.56 5.94 -1.49
CA GLN A 33 24.90 6.42 -0.15
C GLN A 33 24.61 7.92 0.04
N CYS A 34 24.49 8.68 -1.06
CA CYS A 34 24.22 10.11 -1.03
C CYS A 34 22.73 10.37 -0.75
N ILE A 35 21.81 9.62 -1.37
CA ILE A 35 20.36 9.87 -1.24
C ILE A 35 19.83 9.52 0.15
N ASN A 36 20.24 8.39 0.73
CA ASN A 36 19.83 7.99 2.08
C ASN A 36 20.24 9.02 3.14
N ARG A 37 21.47 9.56 3.04
CA ARG A 37 21.91 10.66 3.93
C ARG A 37 21.03 11.89 3.80
N LYS A 38 20.68 12.30 2.57
CA LYS A 38 19.80 13.45 2.34
C LYS A 38 18.39 13.22 2.89
N ILE A 39 17.84 12.02 2.71
CA ILE A 39 16.55 11.61 3.27
C ILE A 39 16.56 11.76 4.80
N PHE A 40 17.61 11.27 5.47
CA PHE A 40 17.73 11.32 6.93
C PHE A 40 17.92 12.74 7.49
N HIS A 41 18.42 13.69 6.70
CA HIS A 41 18.44 15.11 7.10
C HIS A 41 17.06 15.78 6.97
N SER A 42 16.16 15.20 6.19
CA SER A 42 14.86 15.79 5.83
C SER A 42 13.68 15.21 6.62
N CYS A 43 13.91 14.61 7.80
CA CYS A 43 12.85 14.01 8.59
C CYS A 43 11.91 15.07 9.20
N PRO A 44 10.60 14.81 9.33
CA PRO A 44 9.68 15.71 10.02
C PRO A 44 9.89 15.73 11.55
N ARG A 45 9.24 16.67 12.24
CA ARG A 45 9.26 16.75 13.73
C ARG A 45 7.86 16.90 14.28
N ILE A 46 7.40 15.92 15.07
CA ILE A 46 6.15 16.00 15.84
C ILE A 46 6.49 16.41 17.26
N LEU A 47 5.86 17.47 17.77
CA LEU A 47 6.09 17.92 19.14
C LEU A 47 5.13 17.23 20.13
N GLU A 48 5.69 16.61 21.16
CA GLU A 48 4.91 16.04 22.27
C GLU A 48 4.14 17.13 23.03
N ARG A 49 2.93 16.82 23.51
CA ARG A 49 2.18 17.73 24.41
C ARG A 49 2.72 17.66 25.84
N LYS A 50 3.15 16.47 26.24
CA LYS A 50 3.82 16.19 27.51
C LYS A 50 4.99 15.27 27.23
N PHE A 51 6.14 15.57 27.82
CA PHE A 51 7.34 14.78 27.64
C PHE A 51 7.10 13.29 27.95
N GLY A 52 7.54 12.42 27.04
CA GLY A 52 7.46 10.97 27.16
C GLY A 52 6.10 10.37 26.79
N GLN A 53 5.08 11.16 26.48
CA GLN A 53 3.74 10.65 26.13
C GLN A 53 3.77 9.66 24.96
N CYS A 54 4.67 9.84 24.00
CA CYS A 54 4.78 9.04 22.78
C CYS A 54 5.12 7.59 23.13
N LEU A 55 6.14 7.37 23.95
CA LEU A 55 6.58 6.03 24.37
C LEU A 55 5.54 5.35 25.29
N HIS A 56 4.87 6.12 26.15
CA HIS A 56 3.77 5.60 26.98
C HIS A 56 2.58 5.16 26.12
N ASN A 57 2.15 6.00 25.17
CA ASN A 57 1.06 5.68 24.26
C ASN A 57 1.40 4.46 23.38
N ARG A 58 2.65 4.35 22.90
CA ARG A 58 3.12 3.17 22.17
C ARG A 58 2.99 1.90 22.99
N THR A 59 3.45 1.91 24.24
CA THR A 59 3.38 0.74 25.13
C THR A 59 1.93 0.34 25.40
N HIS A 60 1.05 1.32 25.61
CA HIS A 60 -0.38 1.07 25.82
C HIS A 60 -1.07 0.53 24.57
N LEU A 61 -0.75 1.06 23.39
CA LEU A 61 -1.25 0.56 22.11
C LEU A 61 -0.86 -0.91 21.88
N ILE A 62 0.39 -1.28 22.18
CA ILE A 62 0.83 -2.68 22.07
C ILE A 62 0.01 -3.59 23.01
N LYS A 63 -0.26 -3.14 24.24
CA LYS A 63 -1.10 -3.88 25.19
C LYS A 63 -2.54 -4.05 24.67
N ASP A 64 -3.13 -2.98 24.14
CA ASP A 64 -4.47 -3.02 23.55
C ASP A 64 -4.51 -4.04 22.40
N LEU A 65 -3.53 -3.99 21.49
CA LEU A 65 -3.38 -4.93 20.36
C LEU A 65 -3.24 -6.38 20.82
N ILE A 66 -2.39 -6.66 21.82
CA ILE A 66 -2.23 -8.01 22.36
C ILE A 66 -3.54 -8.49 23.00
N SER A 67 -4.24 -7.63 23.73
CA SER A 67 -5.51 -7.98 24.39
C SER A 67 -6.65 -8.23 23.41
N SER A 68 -6.59 -7.65 22.21
CA SER A 68 -7.59 -7.83 21.15
C SER A 68 -7.52 -9.22 20.49
N GLY A 69 -6.44 -9.97 20.71
CA GLY A 69 -6.21 -11.28 20.10
C GLY A 69 -5.56 -11.24 18.71
N ASN A 70 -5.59 -10.09 18.02
CA ASN A 70 -4.91 -9.88 16.74
C ASN A 70 -3.97 -8.68 16.82
N VAL A 71 -2.69 -8.94 17.03
CA VAL A 71 -1.66 -7.88 17.05
C VAL A 71 -1.45 -7.28 15.65
N GLY A 72 -1.78 -8.03 14.60
CA GLY A 72 -1.45 -7.68 13.22
C GLY A 72 0.03 -7.38 13.08
N LEU A 73 0.33 -6.29 12.37
CA LEU A 73 1.70 -5.81 12.18
C LEU A 73 2.26 -5.05 13.39
N GLY A 74 1.47 -4.78 14.43
CA GLY A 74 1.86 -3.89 15.53
C GLY A 74 2.12 -2.44 15.08
N PRO A 75 2.65 -1.58 15.98
CA PRO A 75 2.87 -0.17 15.67
C PRO A 75 4.10 0.05 14.79
N ILE A 76 4.00 1.01 13.86
CA ILE A 76 5.10 1.55 13.04
C ILE A 76 6.26 2.01 13.93
N GLU A 77 7.49 1.86 13.43
CA GLU A 77 8.71 2.29 14.09
C GLU A 77 8.69 3.80 14.37
N ILE A 78 9.30 4.19 15.47
CA ILE A 78 9.41 5.60 15.88
C ILE A 78 10.85 5.95 16.23
N VAL A 79 11.21 7.20 15.94
CA VAL A 79 12.38 7.86 16.53
C VAL A 79 11.89 8.93 17.48
N HIS A 80 12.24 8.81 18.76
CA HIS A 80 11.99 9.82 19.79
C HIS A 80 13.30 10.56 20.11
N MET A 81 13.19 11.87 20.32
CA MET A 81 14.30 12.79 20.58
C MET A 81 13.96 13.58 21.84
N SER A 82 14.75 13.39 22.90
CA SER A 82 14.59 14.14 24.16
C SER A 82 15.52 15.35 24.18
N TYR A 83 14.94 16.51 24.46
CA TYR A 83 15.65 17.78 24.58
C TYR A 83 15.41 18.41 25.95
N SER A 84 16.31 19.31 26.33
CA SER A 84 16.16 20.14 27.53
C SER A 84 16.29 21.61 27.17
N ASN A 85 15.30 22.42 27.58
CA ASN A 85 15.35 23.87 27.50
C ASN A 85 16.06 24.41 28.75
N LYS A 86 17.22 25.05 28.57
CA LYS A 86 18.07 25.55 29.66
C LYS A 86 17.44 26.71 30.43
N HIS A 87 16.62 27.51 29.76
CA HIS A 87 16.01 28.70 30.37
C HIS A 87 14.83 28.30 31.26
N GLU A 88 13.93 27.48 30.73
CA GLU A 88 12.73 27.02 31.44
C GLU A 88 13.02 25.84 32.38
N LYS A 89 14.17 25.18 32.22
CA LYS A 89 14.56 23.94 32.91
C LYS A 89 13.53 22.82 32.72
N GLU A 90 12.94 22.77 31.54
CA GLU A 90 11.92 21.80 31.15
C GLU A 90 12.48 20.84 30.09
N GLU A 91 12.14 19.57 30.21
CA GLU A 91 12.37 18.56 29.18
C GLU A 91 11.17 18.51 28.24
N PHE A 92 11.45 18.44 26.94
CA PHE A 92 10.43 18.26 25.92
C PHE A 92 10.89 17.24 24.89
N GLY A 93 9.95 16.60 24.22
CA GLY A 93 10.23 15.55 23.25
C GLY A 93 9.70 15.89 21.87
N GLU A 94 10.48 15.48 20.88
CA GLU A 94 10.07 15.42 19.48
C GLU A 94 10.08 13.97 19.03
N TYR A 95 9.24 13.61 18.06
CA TYR A 95 9.30 12.29 17.45
C TYR A 95 8.84 12.31 16.00
N PHE A 96 9.10 11.22 15.28
CA PHE A 96 8.50 10.96 13.98
C PHE A 96 8.38 9.45 13.75
N TYR A 97 7.49 9.06 12.83
CA TYR A 97 7.33 7.67 12.39
C TYR A 97 8.26 7.38 11.22
N VAL A 98 8.79 6.17 11.19
CA VAL A 98 9.69 5.71 10.11
C VAL A 98 9.41 4.25 9.76
N THR A 99 9.63 3.86 8.51
CA THR A 99 9.70 2.46 8.04
C THR A 99 10.91 2.30 7.11
N GLY A 100 11.33 1.06 6.86
CA GLY A 100 12.40 0.74 5.92
C GLY A 100 13.83 0.92 6.44
N ILE A 101 14.03 1.06 7.75
CA ILE A 101 15.36 0.96 8.36
C ILE A 101 15.66 -0.52 8.61
N GLU A 102 16.80 -1.03 8.13
CA GLU A 102 17.23 -2.40 8.41
C GLU A 102 17.50 -2.59 9.92
N VAL A 103 16.92 -3.66 10.49
CA VAL A 103 17.05 -4.02 11.92
C VAL A 103 17.58 -5.45 12.08
N SER A 104 18.45 -5.91 11.18
CA SER A 104 19.14 -7.20 11.30
C SER A 104 20.11 -7.25 12.49
N SER A 105 20.56 -6.09 12.95
CA SER A 105 21.31 -5.89 14.18
C SER A 105 21.09 -4.47 14.69
N SER A 106 21.74 -4.12 15.81
CA SER A 106 21.72 -2.75 16.33
C SER A 106 22.55 -1.75 15.51
N SER A 107 23.41 -2.21 14.59
CA SER A 107 24.40 -1.33 13.93
C SER A 107 23.77 -0.27 13.04
N ILE A 108 22.85 -0.65 12.14
CA ILE A 108 22.20 0.29 11.20
C ILE A 108 21.31 1.30 11.93
N PRO A 109 20.44 0.92 12.89
CA PRO A 109 19.70 1.90 13.69
C PRO A 109 20.64 2.85 14.45
N ILE A 110 21.74 2.37 15.02
CA ILE A 110 22.71 3.24 15.72
C ILE A 110 23.39 4.20 14.75
N GLU A 111 23.77 3.76 13.55
CA GLU A 111 24.34 4.64 12.51
C GLU A 111 23.35 5.72 12.11
N PHE A 112 22.08 5.35 11.92
CA PHE A 112 21.01 6.29 11.65
C PHE A 112 20.85 7.33 12.77
N LEU A 113 20.82 6.91 14.05
CA LEU A 113 20.74 7.82 15.20
C LEU A 113 21.98 8.73 15.30
N LYS A 114 23.18 8.21 15.02
CA LYS A 114 24.43 9.00 14.97
C LYS A 114 24.36 10.07 13.88
N LEU A 115 23.85 9.72 12.70
CA LEU A 115 23.68 10.66 11.60
C LEU A 115 22.72 11.79 11.99
N LEU A 116 21.55 11.45 12.56
CA LEU A 116 20.59 12.44 13.04
C LEU A 116 21.23 13.41 14.05
N LYS A 117 21.95 12.88 15.06
CA LYS A 117 22.66 13.71 16.06
C LYS A 117 23.72 14.61 15.43
N SER A 118 24.52 14.09 14.49
CA SER A 118 25.59 14.86 13.83
C SER A 118 25.06 16.03 12.98
N SER A 119 23.86 15.84 12.43
CA SER A 119 23.19 16.83 11.58
C SER A 119 22.49 17.93 12.36
N GLN A 120 22.28 17.71 13.66
CA GLN A 120 21.45 18.57 14.46
C GLN A 120 22.07 19.95 14.67
N ARG A 121 21.22 20.97 14.64
CA ARG A 121 21.61 22.38 14.82
C ARG A 121 20.67 23.02 15.82
N VAL A 122 21.10 23.00 17.09
CA VAL A 122 20.31 23.55 18.21
C VAL A 122 20.72 24.97 18.57
N SER A 123 19.76 25.76 19.05
CA SER A 123 19.99 27.08 19.61
C SER A 123 20.75 27.02 20.94
N LYS A 124 21.32 28.15 21.37
CA LYS A 124 22.04 28.24 22.66
C LYS A 124 21.16 27.91 23.87
N ASN A 125 19.85 28.17 23.76
CA ASN A 125 18.87 27.95 24.82
C ASN A 125 18.54 26.47 25.02
N ILE A 126 18.87 25.62 24.05
CA ILE A 126 18.61 24.18 24.11
C ILE A 126 19.92 23.46 24.47
N SER A 127 19.81 22.40 25.27
CA SER A 127 20.95 21.53 25.58
C SER A 127 21.43 20.80 24.33
N SER A 128 22.75 20.67 24.19
CA SER A 128 23.37 19.79 23.20
C SER A 128 23.35 18.32 23.63
N GLU A 129 22.97 18.04 24.88
CA GLU A 129 22.81 16.69 25.42
C GLU A 129 21.45 16.13 25.02
N ILE A 130 21.40 15.56 23.82
CA ILE A 130 20.17 15.06 23.19
C ILE A 130 20.21 13.54 23.22
N ILE A 131 19.11 12.94 23.69
CA ILE A 131 18.94 11.49 23.76
C ILE A 131 18.02 11.07 22.63
N PHE A 132 18.42 10.04 21.90
CA PHE A 132 17.63 9.47 20.81
C PHE A 132 17.16 8.07 21.19
N THR A 133 15.92 7.72 20.86
CA THR A 133 15.39 6.37 21.06
C THR A 133 14.72 5.89 19.78
N PHE A 134 15.25 4.84 19.17
CA PHE A 134 14.59 4.11 18.08
C PHE A 134 13.78 2.95 18.66
N CYS A 135 12.53 2.76 18.23
CA CYS A 135 11.69 1.65 18.66
C CYS A 135 11.20 0.85 17.46
N CYS A 136 11.41 -0.47 17.49
CA CYS A 136 10.92 -1.41 16.48
C CYS A 136 10.21 -2.58 17.15
N PHE A 137 8.99 -2.88 16.67
CA PHE A 137 8.17 -3.92 17.25
C PHE A 137 8.34 -5.26 16.51
N ASN A 138 8.69 -6.30 17.25
CA ASN A 138 8.72 -7.69 16.81
C ASN A 138 7.36 -8.33 17.17
N PHE A 139 6.52 -8.58 16.17
CA PHE A 139 5.20 -9.17 16.40
C PHE A 139 5.24 -10.68 16.65
N PHE A 140 6.31 -11.39 16.24
CA PHE A 140 6.46 -12.84 16.46
C PHE A 140 6.54 -13.19 17.95
N ASN A 141 7.27 -12.39 18.73
CA ASN A 141 7.42 -12.57 20.18
C ASN A 141 6.78 -11.44 21.00
N LYS A 142 6.07 -10.52 20.34
CA LYS A 142 5.36 -9.37 20.96
C LYS A 142 6.29 -8.47 21.79
N LEU A 143 7.50 -8.25 21.28
CA LEU A 143 8.56 -7.48 21.94
C LEU A 143 8.73 -6.11 21.28
N ASP A 144 8.79 -5.05 22.08
CA ASP A 144 9.17 -3.71 21.62
C ASP A 144 10.66 -3.50 21.86
N VAL A 145 11.46 -3.59 20.79
CA VAL A 145 12.92 -3.41 20.82
C VAL A 145 13.22 -1.92 20.78
N ARG A 146 13.82 -1.39 21.86
CA ARG A 146 14.18 0.02 22.01
C ARG A 146 15.69 0.18 22.07
N ILE A 147 16.23 0.97 21.14
CA ILE A 147 17.64 1.32 21.05
C ILE A 147 17.77 2.78 21.48
N ARG A 148 18.32 3.01 22.66
CA ARG A 148 18.56 4.33 23.24
C ARG A 148 20.00 4.74 22.99
N TYR A 149 20.22 5.88 22.35
CA TYR A 149 21.52 6.47 22.06
C TYR A 149 21.70 7.74 22.89
N ASP A 150 22.70 7.72 23.76
CA ASP A 150 22.92 8.73 24.80
C ASP A 150 23.73 9.95 24.31
N ALA A 151 23.69 11.01 25.10
CA ALA A 151 24.41 12.25 24.85
C ALA A 151 25.94 12.03 24.79
N ASP A 152 26.48 11.11 25.59
CA ASP A 152 27.90 10.74 25.62
C ASP A 152 28.34 9.81 24.46
N GLY A 153 27.39 9.38 23.63
CA GLY A 153 27.63 8.49 22.51
C GLY A 153 27.59 7.00 22.86
N THR A 154 27.27 6.65 24.10
CA THR A 154 26.93 5.28 24.48
C THR A 154 25.53 4.89 23.99
N PHE A 155 25.23 3.59 23.96
CA PHE A 155 23.91 3.11 23.60
C PHE A 155 23.47 1.96 24.50
N GLN A 156 22.16 1.82 24.65
CA GLN A 156 21.51 0.78 25.43
C GLN A 156 20.40 0.16 24.58
N ILE A 157 20.26 -1.15 24.66
CA ILE A 157 19.24 -1.90 23.92
C ILE A 157 18.37 -2.60 24.94
N LYS A 158 17.05 -2.42 24.84
CA LYS A 158 16.07 -3.06 25.70
C LYS A 158 14.99 -3.71 24.85
N ALA A 159 14.70 -4.97 25.09
CA ALA A 159 13.53 -5.63 24.55
C ALA A 159 12.45 -5.68 25.63
N ILE A 160 11.35 -4.97 25.39
CA ILE A 160 10.25 -4.83 26.35
C ILE A 160 9.14 -5.78 25.96
N ASP A 161 8.87 -6.76 26.81
CA ASP A 161 7.67 -7.57 26.71
C ASP A 161 6.50 -6.75 27.28
N CYS A 162 5.66 -6.24 26.39
CA CYS A 162 4.52 -5.42 26.79
C CYS A 162 3.41 -6.22 27.47
N ASN A 163 3.48 -7.55 27.44
CA ASN A 163 2.51 -8.45 28.05
C ASN A 163 2.82 -8.70 29.53
N THR A 164 4.09 -8.95 29.86
CA THR A 164 4.55 -9.25 31.23
C THR A 164 5.13 -8.05 31.97
N GLU A 165 5.25 -6.89 31.32
CA GLU A 165 5.93 -5.69 31.81
C GLU A 165 7.42 -5.90 32.14
N THR A 166 8.00 -7.03 31.72
CA THR A 166 9.43 -7.30 31.89
C THR A 166 10.23 -6.51 30.85
N THR A 167 11.26 -5.80 31.32
CA THR A 167 11.88 -4.69 30.57
C THR A 167 13.32 -4.96 30.11
N ASP A 168 13.93 -6.07 30.53
CA ASP A 168 15.37 -6.31 30.34
C ASP A 168 15.67 -7.72 29.78
N LEU A 169 15.06 -8.07 28.64
CA LEU A 169 15.47 -9.25 27.86
C LEU A 169 16.74 -8.96 27.05
N ILE A 170 17.70 -9.88 27.06
CA ILE A 170 18.90 -9.83 26.23
C ILE A 170 18.52 -10.26 24.81
N MET A 171 18.81 -9.42 23.81
CA MET A 171 18.54 -9.73 22.41
C MET A 171 19.42 -10.87 21.89
N THR A 172 18.80 -11.97 21.47
CA THR A 172 19.46 -13.07 20.76
C THR A 172 19.48 -12.81 19.24
N GLU A 173 20.32 -13.53 18.49
CA GLU A 173 20.36 -13.44 17.02
C GLU A 173 19.00 -13.73 16.38
N LYS A 174 18.30 -14.76 16.86
CA LYS A 174 16.94 -15.10 16.42
C LYS A 174 15.95 -13.95 16.63
N MET A 175 16.02 -13.26 17.78
CA MET A 175 15.13 -12.12 18.05
C MET A 175 15.42 -10.93 17.14
N TRP A 176 16.69 -10.69 16.79
CA TRP A 176 17.04 -9.67 15.80
C TRP A 176 16.50 -10.02 14.42
N GLU A 177 16.65 -11.27 14.01
CA GLU A 177 16.14 -11.74 12.72
C GLU A 177 14.61 -11.61 12.62
N GLU A 178 13.88 -12.04 13.65
CA GLU A 178 12.42 -11.82 13.74
C GLU A 178 12.04 -10.33 13.72
N THR A 179 12.82 -9.48 14.40
CA THR A 179 12.59 -8.03 14.41
C THR A 179 12.82 -7.46 13.01
N PHE A 180 13.82 -7.95 12.29
CA PHE A 180 14.13 -7.53 10.95
C PHE A 180 13.02 -7.94 9.97
N VAL A 181 12.59 -9.20 9.99
CA VAL A 181 11.44 -9.68 9.21
C VAL A 181 10.20 -8.84 9.53
N SER A 182 9.95 -8.56 10.82
CA SER A 182 8.82 -7.73 11.23
C SER A 182 8.85 -6.33 10.60
N SER A 183 10.03 -5.71 10.55
CA SER A 183 10.22 -4.40 9.94
C SER A 183 10.01 -4.43 8.42
N ILE A 184 10.46 -5.47 7.71
CA ILE A 184 10.29 -5.61 6.26
C ILE A 184 8.81 -5.78 5.92
N ILE A 185 8.12 -6.73 6.55
CA ILE A 185 6.69 -6.99 6.29
C ILE A 185 5.89 -5.71 6.53
N ARG A 186 6.12 -5.05 7.69
CA ARG A 186 5.44 -3.80 8.03
C ARG A 186 5.74 -2.68 7.03
N THR A 187 6.98 -2.56 6.55
CA THR A 187 7.36 -1.58 5.52
C THR A 187 6.63 -1.84 4.21
N VAL A 188 6.64 -3.08 3.71
CA VAL A 188 6.01 -3.43 2.42
C VAL A 188 4.49 -3.22 2.46
N ILE A 189 3.82 -3.71 3.51
CA ILE A 189 2.36 -3.56 3.65
C ILE A 189 1.98 -2.10 3.85
N THR A 190 2.68 -1.37 4.73
CA THR A 190 2.39 0.05 4.96
C THR A 190 2.60 0.88 3.70
N ASN A 191 3.64 0.59 2.90
CA ASN A 191 3.89 1.32 1.66
C ASN A 191 2.81 1.08 0.60
N SER A 192 2.34 -0.16 0.51
CA SER A 192 1.34 -0.61 -0.48
C SER A 192 -0.08 -0.17 -0.14
N GLU A 193 -0.40 0.04 1.14
CA GLU A 193 -1.75 0.37 1.61
C GLU A 193 -1.78 1.76 2.27
N PRO A 194 -2.20 2.83 1.55
CA PRO A 194 -2.22 4.20 2.05
C PRO A 194 -3.05 4.40 3.33
N GLU A 195 -4.00 3.51 3.60
CA GLU A 195 -4.79 3.50 4.82
C GLU A 195 -3.98 3.18 6.06
N PHE A 196 -2.79 2.58 5.97
CA PHE A 196 -1.91 2.34 7.13
C PHE A 196 -1.00 3.53 7.45
N LYS A 197 -0.90 4.52 6.55
CA LYS A 197 0.09 5.59 6.64
C LYS A 197 -0.37 6.74 7.55
N PRO A 198 0.35 7.05 8.64
CA PRO A 198 0.14 8.30 9.37
C PRO A 198 0.71 9.51 8.59
N PRO A 199 0.11 10.72 8.72
CA PRO A 199 0.65 11.94 8.12
C PRO A 199 2.10 12.23 8.55
N GLY A 200 3.00 12.33 7.57
CA GLY A 200 4.43 12.56 7.82
C GLY A 200 5.23 11.30 8.18
N LEU A 201 4.74 10.11 7.82
CA LEU A 201 5.53 8.88 7.86
C LEU A 201 6.74 8.98 6.92
N LEU A 202 7.95 8.76 7.44
CA LEU A 202 9.14 8.56 6.62
C LEU A 202 9.23 7.11 6.14
N GLU A 203 9.21 6.88 4.83
CA GLU A 203 9.34 5.55 4.24
C GLU A 203 10.67 5.46 3.49
N CYS A 204 11.64 4.74 4.04
CA CYS A 204 12.97 4.60 3.46
C CYS A 204 12.99 3.47 2.41
N PRO A 205 13.74 3.63 1.31
CA PRO A 205 13.87 2.58 0.30
C PRO A 205 14.78 1.46 0.81
N PHE A 206 14.21 0.50 1.55
CA PHE A 206 14.93 -0.61 2.18
C PHE A 206 15.59 -1.59 1.19
N TYR A 207 15.26 -1.47 -0.09
CA TYR A 207 15.77 -2.33 -1.18
C TYR A 207 16.93 -1.68 -1.95
N ILE A 208 17.34 -0.45 -1.61
CA ILE A 208 18.42 0.28 -2.28
C ILE A 208 19.69 0.21 -1.43
N GLU A 209 20.61 -0.64 -1.87
CA GLU A 209 21.92 -0.84 -1.25
C GLU A 209 23.02 -0.89 -2.33
N LYS A 210 24.29 -0.97 -1.91
CA LYS A 210 25.45 -0.99 -2.83
C LYS A 210 25.44 -2.18 -3.80
N ASP A 211 24.89 -3.31 -3.39
CA ASP A 211 24.72 -4.50 -4.22
C ASP A 211 23.23 -4.83 -4.27
N THR A 212 22.53 -4.18 -5.20
CA THR A 212 21.08 -4.29 -5.39
C THR A 212 20.61 -5.75 -5.43
N VAL A 213 21.26 -6.59 -6.24
CA VAL A 213 20.84 -7.99 -6.44
C VAL A 213 21.05 -8.79 -5.16
N SER A 214 22.22 -8.70 -4.52
CA SER A 214 22.48 -9.45 -3.29
C SER A 214 21.54 -9.05 -2.17
N SER A 215 21.22 -7.75 -2.04
CA SER A 215 20.33 -7.26 -0.99
C SER A 215 18.88 -7.70 -1.22
N CYS A 216 18.40 -7.67 -2.46
CA CYS A 216 17.08 -8.22 -2.81
C CYS A 216 17.00 -9.73 -2.54
N LYS A 217 18.04 -10.50 -2.89
CA LYS A 217 18.11 -11.95 -2.58
C LYS A 217 18.07 -12.21 -1.08
N LYS A 218 18.85 -11.47 -0.28
CA LYS A 218 18.84 -11.57 1.19
C LYS A 218 17.46 -11.34 1.78
N ILE A 219 16.73 -10.34 1.28
CA ILE A 219 15.34 -10.05 1.71
C ILE A 219 14.41 -11.22 1.36
N ILE A 220 14.48 -11.72 0.12
CA ILE A 220 13.66 -12.86 -0.33
C ILE A 220 13.94 -14.11 0.49
N GLU A 221 15.22 -14.48 0.66
CA GLU A 221 15.65 -15.64 1.45
C GLU A 221 15.13 -15.53 2.89
N LEU A 222 15.24 -14.35 3.49
CA LEU A 222 14.76 -14.08 4.84
C LEU A 222 13.24 -14.26 4.96
N LEU A 223 12.45 -13.70 4.03
CA LEU A 223 11.00 -13.89 4.03
C LEU A 223 10.62 -15.36 3.81
N CYS A 224 11.32 -16.06 2.90
CA CYS A 224 11.07 -17.48 2.61
C CYS A 224 11.36 -18.37 3.83
N ARG A 225 12.47 -18.17 4.54
CA ARG A 225 12.78 -18.92 5.78
C ARG A 225 11.76 -18.73 6.90
N PHE A 226 10.99 -17.64 6.87
CA PHE A 226 9.95 -17.34 7.85
C PHE A 226 8.55 -17.83 7.46
N LEU A 227 8.37 -18.41 6.27
CA LEU A 227 7.09 -18.99 5.83
C LEU A 227 6.44 -19.99 6.81
N PRO A 228 7.21 -20.85 7.53
CA PRO A 228 6.65 -21.71 8.58
C PRO A 228 5.88 -20.95 9.67
N ARG A 229 6.23 -19.67 9.89
CA ARG A 229 5.61 -18.77 10.87
C ARG A 229 4.70 -17.72 10.25
N SER A 230 4.27 -17.91 9.01
CA SER A 230 3.34 -17.00 8.30
C SER A 230 2.06 -16.70 9.08
N LEU A 231 1.55 -17.69 9.82
CA LEU A 231 0.34 -17.55 10.66
C LEU A 231 0.54 -16.68 11.90
N ASP A 232 1.78 -16.38 12.29
CA ASP A 232 2.08 -15.44 13.39
C ASP A 232 2.08 -13.98 12.92
N CYS A 233 2.04 -13.73 11.61
CA CYS A 233 2.28 -12.41 11.03
C CYS A 233 1.02 -11.52 10.95
N GLY A 234 -0.15 -12.05 11.30
CA GLY A 234 -1.44 -11.39 11.10
C GLY A 234 -1.93 -11.41 9.64
N TRP A 235 -3.16 -10.96 9.43
CA TRP A 235 -3.79 -10.89 8.12
C TRP A 235 -4.71 -9.66 8.00
N ASP A 236 -5.11 -9.35 6.78
CA ASP A 236 -6.10 -8.32 6.47
C ASP A 236 -7.51 -8.90 6.58
N SER A 237 -8.23 -8.51 7.63
CA SER A 237 -9.58 -9.03 7.91
C SER A 237 -10.65 -8.53 6.93
N THR A 238 -10.31 -7.59 6.04
CA THR A 238 -11.20 -7.15 4.96
C THR A 238 -11.19 -8.08 3.75
N LYS A 239 -10.14 -8.92 3.63
CA LYS A 239 -9.92 -9.83 2.50
C LYS A 239 -10.16 -11.31 2.86
N SER A 240 -10.00 -11.69 4.13
CA SER A 240 -10.27 -13.05 4.62
C SER A 240 -10.89 -13.03 6.02
N MET A 241 -11.78 -13.98 6.30
CA MET A 241 -12.38 -14.14 7.63
C MET A 241 -11.35 -14.52 8.70
N GLN A 242 -10.39 -15.36 8.32
CA GLN A 242 -9.35 -15.89 9.21
C GLN A 242 -8.00 -15.92 8.51
N ILE A 243 -6.95 -16.05 9.29
CA ILE A 243 -5.60 -16.21 8.76
C ILE A 243 -5.42 -17.59 8.12
N THR A 244 -4.86 -17.62 6.91
CA THR A 244 -4.53 -18.87 6.21
C THR A 244 -3.08 -18.85 5.75
N ILE A 245 -2.57 -19.99 5.28
CA ILE A 245 -1.22 -20.09 4.72
C ILE A 245 -1.08 -19.19 3.48
N VAL A 246 -2.17 -18.99 2.73
CA VAL A 246 -2.24 -18.08 1.58
C VAL A 246 -2.48 -16.64 2.02
N ASN A 247 -3.42 -16.44 2.95
CA ASN A 247 -3.92 -15.13 3.35
C ASN A 247 -3.30 -14.66 4.67
N ASN A 248 -2.10 -14.09 4.58
CA ASN A 248 -1.37 -13.48 5.71
C ASN A 248 -0.39 -12.41 5.20
N TYR A 249 0.03 -11.50 6.10
CA TYR A 249 0.88 -10.38 5.72
C TYR A 249 2.28 -10.79 5.23
N LEU A 250 2.82 -11.94 5.64
CA LEU A 250 4.10 -12.44 5.13
C LEU A 250 3.97 -12.80 3.64
N MET A 251 2.97 -13.60 3.28
CA MET A 251 2.71 -13.98 1.89
C MET A 251 2.43 -12.76 1.02
N TYR A 252 1.63 -11.80 1.53
CA TYR A 252 1.35 -10.55 0.83
C TYR A 252 2.62 -9.72 0.61
N SER A 253 3.49 -9.62 1.62
CA SER A 253 4.74 -8.87 1.50
C SER A 253 5.72 -9.50 0.50
N LEU A 254 5.82 -10.84 0.49
CA LEU A 254 6.65 -11.58 -0.45
C LEU A 254 6.15 -11.35 -1.89
N LYS A 255 4.83 -11.47 -2.11
CA LYS A 255 4.19 -11.19 -3.40
C LYS A 255 4.47 -9.77 -3.88
N SER A 256 4.23 -8.77 -3.02
CA SER A 256 4.46 -7.35 -3.35
C SER A 256 5.94 -7.04 -3.63
N PHE A 257 6.87 -7.70 -2.94
CA PHE A 257 8.30 -7.52 -3.19
C PHE A 257 8.76 -8.17 -4.51
N ILE A 258 8.30 -9.38 -4.80
CA ILE A 258 8.58 -10.05 -6.08
C ILE A 258 8.01 -9.25 -7.26
N ALA A 259 6.88 -8.56 -7.08
CA ALA A 259 6.28 -7.72 -8.11
C ALA A 259 7.19 -6.56 -8.59
N ILE A 260 8.09 -6.05 -7.73
CA ILE A 260 9.10 -5.06 -8.13
C ILE A 260 10.44 -5.69 -8.55
N ALA A 261 10.68 -6.95 -8.20
CA ALA A 261 11.88 -7.70 -8.57
C ALA A 261 11.57 -8.98 -9.37
N PRO A 262 10.86 -8.88 -10.51
CA PRO A 262 10.43 -10.06 -11.27
C PRO A 262 11.60 -10.88 -11.85
N GLY A 263 12.78 -10.27 -12.03
CA GLY A 263 14.01 -10.98 -12.42
C GLY A 263 14.52 -11.99 -11.39
N LEU A 264 13.98 -11.98 -10.17
CA LEU A 264 14.35 -12.90 -9.08
C LEU A 264 13.33 -14.00 -8.85
N VAL A 265 12.31 -14.15 -9.71
CA VAL A 265 11.31 -15.22 -9.58
C VAL A 265 11.96 -16.59 -9.61
N ASP A 266 12.83 -16.86 -10.59
CA ASP A 266 13.49 -18.16 -10.74
C ASP A 266 14.37 -18.50 -9.53
N PHE A 267 15.19 -17.54 -9.09
CA PHE A 267 15.98 -17.66 -7.86
C PHE A 267 15.09 -17.98 -6.65
N THR A 268 13.95 -17.32 -6.53
CA THR A 268 13.01 -17.53 -5.40
C THR A 268 12.42 -18.94 -5.41
N ILE A 269 11.99 -19.42 -6.59
CA ILE A 269 11.43 -20.75 -6.75
C ILE A 269 12.49 -21.83 -6.45
N ASP A 270 13.72 -21.65 -6.93
CA ASP A 270 14.80 -22.59 -6.66
C ASP A 270 15.17 -22.62 -5.17
N TYR A 271 15.26 -21.47 -4.52
CA TYR A 271 15.48 -21.39 -3.07
C TYR A 271 14.36 -22.06 -2.26
N LEU A 272 13.09 -21.86 -2.65
CA LEU A 272 11.96 -22.53 -2.00
C LEU A 272 12.03 -24.06 -2.19
N LYS A 273 12.46 -24.54 -3.36
CA LYS A 273 12.70 -25.98 -3.57
C LYS A 273 13.81 -26.51 -2.66
N GLU A 274 14.90 -25.77 -2.48
CA GLU A 274 15.95 -26.13 -1.52
C GLU A 274 15.39 -26.24 -0.10
N LEU A 275 14.59 -25.25 0.35
CA LEU A 275 13.95 -25.28 1.66
C LEU A 275 13.00 -26.48 1.85
N THR A 276 12.32 -26.95 0.80
CA THR A 276 11.49 -28.17 0.92
C THR A 276 12.30 -29.44 1.21
N VAL A 277 13.59 -29.45 0.86
CA VAL A 277 14.50 -30.57 1.13
C VAL A 277 15.15 -30.41 2.50
N GLU A 278 15.58 -29.20 2.86
CA GLU A 278 16.22 -28.90 4.15
C GLU A 278 15.23 -28.97 5.33
N ASP A 279 13.98 -28.54 5.12
CA ASP A 279 12.92 -28.49 6.12
C ASP A 279 11.63 -29.15 5.59
N PRO A 280 11.60 -30.49 5.47
CA PRO A 280 10.48 -31.21 4.88
C PRO A 280 9.20 -31.14 5.72
N ILE A 281 9.29 -30.76 7.00
CA ILE A 281 8.14 -30.62 7.91
C ILE A 281 7.24 -29.46 7.46
N ASN A 282 7.83 -28.38 6.95
CA ASN A 282 7.11 -27.18 6.49
C ASN A 282 6.97 -27.11 4.96
N ASN A 283 7.08 -28.25 4.27
CA ASN A 283 6.99 -28.35 2.81
C ASN A 283 5.72 -27.70 2.25
N LEU A 284 4.58 -27.83 2.95
CA LEU A 284 3.32 -27.21 2.53
C LEU A 284 3.44 -25.69 2.40
N GLN A 285 4.04 -25.00 3.37
CA GLN A 285 4.18 -23.55 3.37
C GLN A 285 5.07 -23.08 2.20
N TYR A 286 6.16 -23.78 1.93
CA TYR A 286 7.05 -23.47 0.81
C TYR A 286 6.37 -23.73 -0.54
N LYS A 287 5.64 -24.85 -0.68
CA LYS A 287 4.86 -25.16 -1.89
C LYS A 287 3.76 -24.14 -2.16
N VAL A 288 3.02 -23.73 -1.12
CA VAL A 288 2.02 -22.66 -1.24
C VAL A 288 2.67 -21.34 -1.68
N ALA A 289 3.84 -20.98 -1.14
CA ALA A 289 4.57 -19.79 -1.59
C ALA A 289 5.00 -19.86 -3.06
N MET A 290 5.48 -21.02 -3.52
CA MET A 290 5.81 -21.20 -4.94
C MET A 290 4.57 -20.97 -5.83
N ILE A 291 3.43 -21.55 -5.46
CA ILE A 291 2.18 -21.41 -6.21
C ILE A 291 1.71 -19.96 -6.24
N THR A 292 1.71 -19.25 -5.10
CA THR A 292 1.24 -17.86 -5.03
C THR A 292 2.15 -16.89 -5.78
N ILE A 293 3.46 -17.13 -5.80
CA ILE A 293 4.41 -16.35 -6.59
C ILE A 293 4.15 -16.55 -8.08
N LEU A 294 4.04 -17.79 -8.54
CA LEU A 294 3.80 -18.11 -9.95
C LEU A 294 2.42 -17.63 -10.45
N ASP A 295 1.38 -17.75 -9.61
CA ASP A 295 0.04 -17.18 -9.89
C ASP A 295 0.12 -15.66 -10.05
N HIS A 296 0.90 -14.99 -9.20
CA HIS A 296 1.04 -13.54 -9.26
C HIS A 296 1.73 -13.05 -10.53
N THR A 297 2.86 -13.67 -10.88
CA THR A 297 3.70 -13.23 -11.99
C THR A 297 3.16 -13.67 -13.33
N GLN A 298 2.22 -14.63 -13.35
CA GLN A 298 1.66 -15.24 -14.56
C GLN A 298 2.75 -15.82 -15.47
N THR A 299 3.85 -16.29 -14.87
CA THR A 299 4.98 -16.93 -15.54
C THR A 299 5.03 -18.41 -15.18
N ARG A 300 5.54 -19.26 -16.08
CA ARG A 300 5.75 -20.71 -15.82
C ARG A 300 4.49 -21.43 -15.32
N GLU A 301 3.33 -21.12 -15.92
CA GLU A 301 2.02 -21.67 -15.51
C GLU A 301 1.98 -23.20 -15.48
N LEU A 302 2.67 -23.87 -16.40
CA LEU A 302 2.76 -25.34 -16.43
C LEU A 302 3.36 -25.89 -15.13
N GLU A 303 4.39 -25.23 -14.61
CA GLU A 303 5.01 -25.63 -13.35
C GLU A 303 4.15 -25.26 -12.16
N MET A 304 3.49 -24.11 -12.18
CA MET A 304 2.49 -23.75 -11.15
C MET A 304 1.42 -24.84 -11.04
N VAL A 305 0.86 -25.29 -12.17
CA VAL A 305 -0.16 -26.33 -12.22
C VAL A 305 0.39 -27.69 -11.73
N ALA A 306 1.63 -28.03 -12.09
CA ALA A 306 2.29 -29.25 -11.62
C ALA A 306 2.50 -29.22 -10.09
N ILE A 307 3.04 -28.13 -9.54
CA ILE A 307 3.24 -27.96 -8.09
C ILE A 307 1.89 -27.98 -7.38
N LEU A 308 0.87 -27.30 -7.92
CA LEU A 308 -0.50 -27.34 -7.40
C LEU A 308 -1.02 -28.78 -7.30
N ASN A 309 -0.92 -29.57 -8.38
CA ASN A 309 -1.39 -30.95 -8.40
C ASN A 309 -0.69 -31.81 -7.33
N GLU A 310 0.65 -31.77 -7.27
CA GLU A 310 1.40 -32.50 -6.24
C GLU A 310 1.04 -32.08 -4.81
N THR A 311 0.81 -30.78 -4.59
CA THR A 311 0.47 -30.24 -3.28
C THR A 311 -0.93 -30.68 -2.85
N MET A 312 -1.89 -30.71 -3.78
CA MET A 312 -3.26 -31.14 -3.53
C MET A 312 -3.35 -32.62 -3.16
N ASP A 313 -2.60 -33.50 -3.84
CA ASP A 313 -2.56 -34.92 -3.52
C ASP A 313 -1.98 -35.18 -2.11
N SER A 314 -0.95 -34.42 -1.74
CA SER A 314 -0.37 -34.46 -0.40
C SER A 314 -1.37 -33.97 0.66
N LEU A 315 -2.09 -32.87 0.40
CA LEU A 315 -3.10 -32.32 1.31
C LEU A 315 -4.25 -33.29 1.55
N LEU A 316 -4.78 -33.91 0.49
CA LEU A 316 -5.85 -34.88 0.60
C LEU A 316 -5.45 -36.08 1.47
N SER A 317 -4.20 -36.54 1.32
CA SER A 317 -3.64 -37.62 2.13
C SER A 317 -3.55 -37.23 3.62
N MET A 318 -3.13 -35.99 3.93
CA MET A 318 -3.04 -35.49 5.31
C MET A 318 -4.41 -35.33 5.97
N LEU A 319 -5.40 -34.80 5.24
CA LEU A 319 -6.77 -34.62 5.74
C LEU A 319 -7.46 -35.93 6.11
N ASN A 320 -7.17 -37.02 5.37
CA ASN A 320 -7.73 -38.34 5.66
C ASN A 320 -7.21 -38.98 6.95
N VAL A 321 -6.06 -38.51 7.46
CA VAL A 321 -5.40 -39.07 8.66
C VAL A 321 -5.79 -38.30 9.93
N LEU A 322 -6.18 -37.03 9.81
CA LEU A 322 -6.48 -36.19 10.95
C LEU A 322 -7.90 -36.43 11.50
N PRO A 323 -8.07 -36.34 12.84
CA PRO A 323 -9.39 -36.44 13.43
C PRO A 323 -10.27 -35.26 12.97
N PRO A 324 -11.54 -35.50 12.64
CA PRO A 324 -12.44 -34.42 12.25
C PRO A 324 -12.59 -33.41 13.39
N ARG A 325 -12.43 -32.11 13.06
CA ARG A 325 -12.61 -30.93 13.93
C ARG A 325 -11.45 -30.56 14.87
N ASP A 326 -10.22 -30.99 14.62
CA ASP A 326 -9.06 -30.31 15.22
C ASP A 326 -8.75 -28.98 14.51
N ALA A 327 -7.98 -28.11 15.18
CA ALA A 327 -7.60 -26.80 14.63
C ALA A 327 -6.73 -26.95 13.37
N ASP A 328 -5.88 -27.97 13.35
CA ASP A 328 -4.99 -28.26 12.23
C ASP A 328 -5.76 -28.72 10.98
N SER A 329 -6.81 -29.54 11.13
CA SER A 329 -7.70 -29.90 10.01
C SER A 329 -8.41 -28.68 9.46
N ALA A 330 -8.89 -27.77 10.32
CA ALA A 330 -9.50 -26.52 9.84
C ALA A 330 -8.50 -25.71 9.00
N GLN A 331 -7.26 -25.59 9.47
CA GLN A 331 -6.22 -24.88 8.75
C GLN A 331 -5.86 -25.54 7.41
N LEU A 332 -5.81 -26.87 7.36
CA LEU A 332 -5.56 -27.61 6.12
C LEU A 332 -6.74 -27.53 5.15
N MET A 333 -7.98 -27.59 5.62
CA MET A 333 -9.18 -27.39 4.79
C MET A 333 -9.20 -25.99 4.18
N ASN A 334 -8.89 -24.96 4.98
CA ASN A 334 -8.75 -23.59 4.49
C ASN A 334 -7.65 -23.47 3.43
N CYS A 335 -6.47 -24.04 3.68
CA CYS A 335 -5.37 -24.05 2.71
C CYS A 335 -5.77 -24.76 1.41
N MET A 336 -6.42 -25.92 1.51
CA MET A 336 -6.91 -26.67 0.35
C MET A 336 -7.93 -25.86 -0.45
N SER A 337 -8.88 -25.20 0.23
CA SER A 337 -9.85 -24.31 -0.42
C SER A 337 -9.17 -23.12 -1.11
N ASP A 338 -8.18 -22.48 -0.47
CA ASP A 338 -7.43 -21.38 -1.08
C ASP A 338 -6.66 -21.82 -2.34
N LEU A 339 -6.06 -23.01 -2.35
CA LEU A 339 -5.39 -23.56 -3.52
C LEU A 339 -6.37 -23.93 -4.64
N LEU A 340 -7.53 -24.49 -4.30
CA LEU A 340 -8.62 -24.72 -5.27
C LEU A 340 -9.14 -23.40 -5.85
N ASN A 341 -9.19 -22.33 -5.05
CA ASN A 341 -9.54 -21.00 -5.52
C ASN A 341 -8.52 -20.45 -6.52
N ILE A 342 -7.22 -20.67 -6.32
CA ILE A 342 -6.19 -20.34 -7.30
C ILE A 342 -6.42 -21.13 -8.61
N GLN A 343 -6.68 -22.44 -8.51
CA GLN A 343 -6.99 -23.27 -9.68
C GLN A 343 -8.26 -22.80 -10.42
N ALA A 344 -9.33 -22.48 -9.69
CA ALA A 344 -10.57 -21.99 -10.27
C ALA A 344 -10.34 -20.68 -11.04
N ARG A 345 -9.62 -19.72 -10.44
CA ARG A 345 -9.27 -18.46 -11.12
C ARG A 345 -8.45 -18.68 -12.40
N PHE A 346 -7.47 -19.58 -12.35
CA PHE A 346 -6.68 -19.95 -13.51
C PHE A 346 -7.54 -20.55 -14.64
N LEU A 347 -8.47 -21.45 -14.32
CA LEU A 347 -9.36 -22.02 -15.32
C LEU A 347 -10.36 -21.00 -15.89
N ILE A 348 -10.88 -20.10 -15.04
CA ILE A 348 -11.74 -18.99 -15.48
C ILE A 348 -11.00 -18.09 -16.48
N SER A 349 -9.74 -17.72 -16.20
CA SER A 349 -8.96 -16.86 -17.10
C SER A 349 -8.62 -17.55 -18.43
N ARG A 350 -8.57 -18.89 -18.44
CA ARG A 350 -8.38 -19.72 -19.65
C ARG A 350 -9.68 -20.07 -20.37
N GLY A 351 -10.83 -19.68 -19.84
CA GLY A 351 -12.13 -19.93 -20.46
C GLY A 351 -12.71 -21.34 -20.24
N ASP A 352 -12.09 -22.19 -19.41
CA ASP A 352 -12.63 -23.51 -19.08
C ASP A 352 -13.58 -23.43 -17.88
N TYR A 353 -14.77 -22.89 -18.15
CA TYR A 353 -15.76 -22.63 -17.10
C TYR A 353 -16.37 -23.89 -16.49
N LYS A 354 -16.37 -25.01 -17.23
CA LYS A 354 -16.95 -26.26 -16.75
C LYS A 354 -16.07 -26.87 -15.67
N LEU A 355 -14.77 -27.00 -15.94
CA LEU A 355 -13.83 -27.52 -14.94
C LEU A 355 -13.69 -26.53 -13.77
N ALA A 356 -13.69 -25.22 -14.05
CA ALA A 356 -13.68 -24.20 -13.00
C ALA A 356 -14.89 -24.32 -12.06
N LEU A 357 -16.07 -24.61 -12.58
CA LEU A 357 -17.28 -24.80 -11.78
C LEU A 357 -17.16 -26.01 -10.86
N ASP A 358 -16.69 -27.15 -11.37
CA ASP A 358 -16.50 -28.37 -10.57
C ASP A 358 -15.52 -28.12 -9.40
N ILE A 359 -14.40 -27.45 -9.68
CA ILE A 359 -13.41 -27.04 -8.66
C ILE A 359 -14.02 -26.05 -7.66
N SER A 360 -14.78 -25.07 -8.14
CA SER A 360 -15.42 -24.06 -7.27
C SER A 360 -16.43 -24.71 -6.33
N ASN A 361 -17.23 -25.67 -6.81
CA ASN A 361 -18.15 -26.43 -5.95
C ASN A 361 -17.40 -27.16 -4.82
N THR A 362 -16.32 -27.88 -5.16
CA THR A 362 -15.50 -28.57 -4.15
C THR A 362 -14.88 -27.58 -3.16
N SER A 363 -14.36 -26.43 -3.62
CA SER A 363 -13.81 -25.40 -2.75
C SER A 363 -14.85 -24.84 -1.77
N THR A 364 -16.07 -24.57 -2.24
CA THR A 364 -17.17 -24.07 -1.41
C THR A 364 -17.67 -25.13 -0.41
N GLU A 365 -17.72 -26.41 -0.80
CA GLU A 365 -18.09 -27.52 0.10
C GLU A 365 -17.08 -27.71 1.25
N LEU A 366 -15.78 -27.49 0.97
CA LEU A 366 -14.71 -27.58 1.97
C LEU A 366 -14.73 -26.40 2.95
N ALA A 367 -14.99 -25.18 2.48
CA ALA A 367 -14.95 -23.97 3.29
C ALA A 367 -16.15 -23.04 2.99
N LEU A 368 -17.26 -23.28 3.71
CA LEU A 368 -18.48 -22.47 3.60
C LEU A 368 -18.30 -21.02 4.10
N ASP A 369 -17.30 -20.79 4.95
CA ASP A 369 -16.87 -19.49 5.48
C ASP A 369 -15.83 -18.78 4.60
N CYS A 370 -15.40 -19.38 3.48
CA CYS A 370 -14.48 -18.73 2.56
C CYS A 370 -15.21 -17.86 1.54
N PHE A 371 -15.03 -16.55 1.64
CA PHE A 371 -15.57 -15.58 0.68
C PHE A 371 -15.13 -15.87 -0.76
N GLU A 372 -13.83 -16.15 -0.97
CA GLU A 372 -13.26 -16.33 -2.31
C GLU A 372 -13.85 -17.57 -3.02
N SER A 373 -14.20 -18.62 -2.27
CA SER A 373 -14.87 -19.81 -2.79
C SER A 373 -16.25 -19.48 -3.35
N TRP A 374 -17.06 -18.74 -2.59
CA TRP A 374 -18.37 -18.26 -3.08
C TRP A 374 -18.23 -17.28 -4.24
N TYR A 375 -17.21 -16.41 -4.22
CA TYR A 375 -16.93 -15.47 -5.29
C TYR A 375 -16.62 -16.18 -6.61
N ASN A 376 -15.72 -17.17 -6.58
CA ASN A 376 -15.36 -17.96 -7.76
C ASN A 376 -16.54 -18.80 -8.25
N LEU A 377 -17.34 -19.37 -7.35
CA LEU A 377 -18.57 -20.08 -7.70
C LEU A 377 -19.56 -19.17 -8.42
N ALA A 378 -19.79 -17.95 -7.89
CA ALA A 378 -20.64 -16.96 -8.54
C ALA A 378 -20.07 -16.55 -9.91
N LYS A 379 -18.75 -16.30 -10.02
CA LYS A 379 -18.09 -15.95 -11.28
C LYS A 379 -18.24 -17.07 -12.32
N CYS A 380 -18.06 -18.33 -11.93
CA CYS A 380 -18.31 -19.49 -12.80
C CYS A 380 -19.74 -19.50 -13.34
N HIS A 381 -20.75 -19.36 -12.46
CA HIS A 381 -22.16 -19.30 -12.87
C HIS A 381 -22.47 -18.12 -13.80
N ILE A 382 -21.85 -16.96 -13.59
CA ILE A 382 -21.98 -15.81 -14.51
C ILE A 382 -21.42 -16.14 -15.90
N LYS A 383 -20.24 -16.77 -15.98
CA LYS A 383 -19.59 -17.11 -17.26
C LYS A 383 -20.37 -18.17 -18.06
N ILE A 384 -21.10 -19.06 -17.39
CA ILE A 384 -22.01 -20.03 -18.05
C ILE A 384 -23.46 -19.51 -18.19
N GLU A 385 -23.69 -18.23 -17.92
CA GLU A 385 -24.99 -17.54 -18.06
C GLU A 385 -26.11 -18.08 -17.13
N GLU A 386 -25.75 -18.75 -16.04
CA GLU A 386 -26.67 -19.22 -14.99
C GLU A 386 -26.84 -18.16 -13.88
N TYR A 387 -27.37 -17.00 -14.24
CA TYR A 387 -27.39 -15.82 -13.36
C TYR A 387 -28.19 -15.99 -12.05
N GLU A 388 -29.23 -16.82 -12.04
CA GLU A 388 -30.00 -17.11 -10.82
C GLU A 388 -29.13 -17.81 -9.77
N LYS A 389 -28.32 -18.80 -10.19
CA LYS A 389 -27.38 -19.49 -9.31
C LYS A 389 -26.24 -18.60 -8.88
N ALA A 390 -25.75 -17.73 -9.78
CA ALA A 390 -24.75 -16.73 -9.43
C ALA A 390 -25.26 -15.80 -8.32
N LEU A 391 -26.48 -15.28 -8.47
CA LEU A 391 -27.08 -14.38 -7.48
C LEU A 391 -27.34 -15.10 -6.14
N PHE A 392 -27.72 -16.37 -6.19
CA PHE A 392 -27.82 -17.22 -5.01
C PHE A 392 -26.47 -17.39 -4.30
N ALA A 393 -25.38 -17.63 -5.04
CA ALA A 393 -24.03 -17.72 -4.48
C ALA A 393 -23.59 -16.38 -3.84
N ILE A 394 -23.88 -15.24 -4.48
CA ILE A 394 -23.62 -13.90 -3.93
C ILE A 394 -24.35 -13.70 -2.60
N ASN A 395 -25.63 -14.06 -2.52
CA ASN A 395 -26.42 -13.93 -1.30
C ASN A 395 -25.92 -14.86 -0.17
N SER A 396 -25.21 -15.94 -0.52
CA SER A 396 -24.66 -16.91 0.42
C SER A 396 -23.24 -16.57 0.89
N MET A 397 -22.64 -15.49 0.37
CA MET A 397 -21.28 -15.08 0.73
C MET A 397 -21.16 -14.70 2.21
N PRO A 398 -20.10 -15.15 2.91
CA PRO A 398 -19.82 -14.70 4.26
C PRO A 398 -19.42 -13.23 4.27
N ARG A 399 -19.96 -12.47 5.21
CA ARG A 399 -19.70 -11.02 5.31
C ARG A 399 -18.34 -10.76 5.94
N LEU A 400 -17.48 -10.05 5.22
CA LEU A 400 -16.19 -9.60 5.73
C LEU A 400 -16.28 -8.24 6.42
N HIS A 401 -15.24 -7.90 7.18
CA HIS A 401 -15.12 -6.59 7.81
C HIS A 401 -14.92 -5.49 6.75
N LYS A 402 -15.48 -4.31 7.01
CA LYS A 402 -15.27 -3.14 6.13
C LYS A 402 -13.84 -2.59 6.27
N THR A 403 -13.30 -2.63 7.47
CA THR A 403 -12.00 -2.09 7.87
C THR A 403 -11.24 -3.15 8.63
N ASP A 404 -9.91 -3.15 8.51
CA ASP A 404 -9.07 -4.12 9.19
C ASP A 404 -9.10 -3.91 10.72
N GLN A 405 -9.24 -4.98 11.49
CA GLN A 405 -9.40 -4.90 12.95
C GLN A 405 -8.17 -4.32 13.66
N ALA A 406 -6.96 -4.68 13.21
CA ALA A 406 -5.73 -4.14 13.78
C ALA A 406 -5.60 -2.65 13.42
N LEU A 407 -5.98 -2.28 12.19
CA LEU A 407 -6.01 -0.90 11.73
C LEU A 407 -6.99 -0.02 12.53
N GLU A 408 -8.20 -0.51 12.85
CA GLU A 408 -9.15 0.21 13.71
C GLU A 408 -8.56 0.53 15.08
N THR A 409 -7.85 -0.44 15.68
CA THR A 409 -7.18 -0.27 16.97
C THR A 409 -6.06 0.77 16.89
N LEU A 410 -5.21 0.69 15.85
CA LEU A 410 -4.17 1.69 15.57
C LEU A 410 -4.76 3.10 15.42
N TYR A 411 -5.83 3.25 14.63
CA TYR A 411 -6.46 4.55 14.38
C TYR A 411 -7.14 5.15 15.59
N SER A 412 -7.78 4.33 16.43
CA SER A 412 -8.38 4.81 17.67
C SER A 412 -7.36 5.60 18.51
N ARG A 413 -6.08 5.22 18.46
CA ARG A 413 -4.98 5.90 19.15
C ARG A 413 -4.31 7.01 18.33
N TYR A 414 -4.17 6.87 17.01
CA TYR A 414 -3.70 7.99 16.16
C TYR A 414 -4.65 9.20 16.23
N LEU A 415 -5.97 8.96 16.27
CA LEU A 415 -7.01 9.97 16.49
C LEU A 415 -6.94 10.62 17.88
N ILE A 416 -6.32 9.97 18.86
CA ILE A 416 -6.05 10.59 20.18
C ILE A 416 -4.82 11.47 20.13
N SER A 417 -3.81 11.11 19.32
CA SER A 417 -2.58 11.89 19.21
C SER A 417 -2.81 13.29 18.59
N ASN A 418 -3.75 13.41 17.64
CA ASN A 418 -4.22 14.67 17.02
C ASN A 418 -3.08 15.67 16.74
N TYR A 419 -1.96 15.18 16.20
CA TYR A 419 -0.79 16.01 15.94
C TYR A 419 -0.84 16.68 14.56
N TYR A 420 -1.63 16.17 13.63
CA TYR A 420 -1.72 16.71 12.27
C TYR A 420 -3.04 17.44 12.06
N ARG A 421 -2.97 18.61 11.43
CA ARG A 421 -4.15 19.40 11.04
C ARG A 421 -4.09 19.72 9.55
N LYS A 422 -5.16 19.35 8.84
CA LYS A 422 -5.24 19.52 7.38
C LYS A 422 -5.33 21.00 6.98
N PRO A 423 -4.66 21.41 5.89
CA PRO A 423 -4.76 22.77 5.36
C PRO A 423 -6.11 23.11 4.70
N LEU A 424 -6.82 22.10 4.18
CA LEU A 424 -8.14 22.26 3.52
C LEU A 424 -8.14 23.31 2.40
N ASN A 425 -7.15 23.23 1.51
CA ASN A 425 -6.92 24.19 0.42
C ASN A 425 -6.75 25.64 0.92
N GLY A 426 -6.12 25.81 2.09
CA GLY A 426 -5.88 27.11 2.71
C GLY A 426 -7.11 27.76 3.34
N SER A 427 -8.23 27.04 3.48
CA SER A 427 -9.47 27.62 4.03
C SER A 427 -9.46 27.78 5.56
N GLN A 428 -8.46 27.25 6.25
CA GLN A 428 -8.32 27.37 7.71
C GLN A 428 -6.86 27.53 8.13
N GLN A 429 -6.64 28.09 9.32
CA GLN A 429 -5.34 28.00 9.98
C GLN A 429 -5.12 26.59 10.51
N TYR A 430 -3.89 26.12 10.38
CA TYR A 430 -3.48 24.78 10.74
C TYR A 430 -2.25 24.81 11.66
N PHE A 431 -2.17 25.75 12.60
CA PHE A 431 -1.06 25.87 13.54
C PHE A 431 -1.57 25.70 14.98
N ASP A 432 -1.14 24.63 15.66
CA ASP A 432 -1.66 24.21 16.98
C ASP A 432 -0.55 24.14 18.06
N LEU A 433 0.51 24.94 17.90
CA LEU A 433 1.60 25.07 18.88
C LEU A 433 1.42 26.31 19.76
N THR A 434 1.78 26.19 21.04
CA THR A 434 1.93 27.35 21.93
C THR A 434 3.21 28.14 21.61
N SER A 435 3.34 29.35 22.16
CA SER A 435 4.55 30.17 21.96
C SER A 435 5.82 29.49 22.48
N THR A 436 5.74 28.80 23.62
CA THR A 436 6.87 28.03 24.20
C THR A 436 7.22 26.84 23.32
N GLU A 437 6.21 26.07 22.90
CA GLU A 437 6.38 24.94 21.98
C GLU A 437 7.02 25.38 20.65
N TYR A 438 6.58 26.51 20.10
CA TYR A 438 7.14 27.08 18.88
C TYR A 438 8.59 27.57 19.07
N THR A 439 8.91 28.14 20.24
CA THR A 439 10.27 28.56 20.58
C THR A 439 11.20 27.35 20.69
N ASN A 440 10.72 26.25 21.29
CA ASN A 440 11.46 25.00 21.42
C ASN A 440 11.76 24.40 20.05
N ILE A 441 10.76 24.20 19.19
CA ILE A 441 10.96 23.61 17.85
C ILE A 441 11.79 24.51 16.92
N SER A 442 11.64 25.83 17.01
CA SER A 442 12.50 26.78 16.26
C SER A 442 13.94 26.73 16.76
N GLY A 443 14.11 26.42 18.04
CA GLY A 443 15.43 26.23 18.63
C GLY A 443 16.08 24.91 18.22
N THR A 444 15.33 23.83 17.98
CA THR A 444 15.88 22.53 17.53
C THR A 444 16.15 22.51 16.02
N LEU A 445 15.42 23.33 15.25
CA LEU A 445 15.53 23.49 13.80
C LEU A 445 16.18 24.83 13.42
N ARG A 446 17.37 25.12 13.96
CA ARG A 446 17.97 26.46 13.85
C ARG A 446 18.30 26.90 12.40
N ASN A 447 18.42 25.95 11.48
CA ASN A 447 18.72 26.23 10.08
C ASN A 447 17.50 26.78 9.31
N CYS A 448 16.29 26.46 9.77
CA CYS A 448 15.07 26.90 9.12
C CYS A 448 14.72 28.32 9.56
N LYS A 449 14.39 29.19 8.61
CA LYS A 449 13.90 30.54 8.94
C LYS A 449 12.55 30.41 9.64
N GLU A 450 12.34 31.17 10.70
CA GLU A 450 11.11 31.05 11.51
C GLU A 450 9.83 31.21 10.68
N ASP A 451 9.76 32.19 9.78
CA ASP A 451 8.58 32.39 8.93
C ASP A 451 8.31 31.19 8.00
N GLU A 452 9.36 30.56 7.48
CA GLU A 452 9.28 29.38 6.61
C GLU A 452 8.88 28.14 7.42
N LEU A 453 9.48 27.96 8.61
CA LEU A 453 9.14 26.88 9.54
C LEU A 453 7.65 26.94 9.91
N LYS A 454 7.14 28.14 10.22
CA LYS A 454 5.74 28.32 10.59
C LYS A 454 4.77 27.91 9.48
N GLN A 455 5.12 28.17 8.21
CA GLN A 455 4.30 27.77 7.07
C GLN A 455 4.28 26.25 6.85
N GLN A 456 5.35 25.56 7.27
CA GLN A 456 5.50 24.11 7.13
C GLN A 456 5.00 23.32 8.35
N ILE A 457 4.46 23.98 9.38
CA ILE A 457 3.83 23.32 10.53
C ILE A 457 2.36 23.06 10.23
N PHE A 458 1.95 21.79 10.30
CA PHE A 458 0.58 21.31 10.10
C PHE A 458 0.02 20.71 11.40
N GLY A 459 -0.58 21.54 12.22
CA GLY A 459 -1.02 21.25 13.58
C GLY A 459 0.18 21.35 14.51
N ARG A 460 0.74 20.19 14.87
CA ARG A 460 1.88 20.02 15.77
C ARG A 460 3.08 19.31 15.13
N ILE A 461 2.98 18.96 13.84
CA ILE A 461 4.06 18.40 13.05
C ILE A 461 4.67 19.46 12.14
N ALA A 462 5.97 19.67 12.25
CA ALA A 462 6.77 20.41 11.27
C ALA A 462 7.13 19.46 10.12
N MET A 463 6.51 19.68 8.96
CA MET A 463 6.76 18.92 7.74
C MET A 463 7.87 19.58 6.91
N ILE A 464 9.05 19.69 7.52
CA ILE A 464 10.28 20.17 6.89
C ILE A 464 10.91 19.13 5.96
N ASN A 465 11.33 19.56 4.77
CA ASN A 465 12.08 18.72 3.83
C ASN A 465 13.27 19.53 3.28
N GLU A 466 14.37 19.52 4.03
CA GLU A 466 15.51 20.46 3.84
C GLU A 466 16.28 20.19 2.55
N GLU A 467 16.54 18.92 2.23
CA GLU A 467 17.35 18.52 1.07
C GLU A 467 16.56 18.51 -0.25
N LYS A 468 15.23 18.70 -0.17
CA LYS A 468 14.33 18.81 -1.32
C LYS A 468 14.40 17.64 -2.30
N VAL A 469 14.77 16.45 -1.84
CA VAL A 469 14.84 15.25 -2.68
C VAL A 469 13.46 14.95 -3.28
N GLY A 470 13.34 14.91 -4.61
CA GLY A 470 12.04 14.77 -5.29
C GLY A 470 11.30 16.08 -5.57
N TYR A 471 11.90 17.24 -5.33
CA TYR A 471 11.26 18.54 -5.50
C TYR A 471 10.91 18.85 -6.94
N THR A 472 9.65 19.27 -7.13
CA THR A 472 9.20 20.01 -8.31
C THR A 472 8.38 21.20 -7.82
N LYS A 473 8.57 22.36 -8.46
CA LYS A 473 7.97 23.62 -8.02
C LYS A 473 6.43 23.57 -8.00
N GLU A 474 5.84 23.02 -9.06
CA GLU A 474 4.38 22.95 -9.23
C GLU A 474 3.72 22.10 -8.14
N ILE A 475 4.40 21.04 -7.70
CA ILE A 475 3.88 20.15 -6.67
C ILE A 475 4.14 20.69 -5.26
N TRP A 476 5.41 20.97 -4.94
CA TRP A 476 5.82 21.23 -3.56
C TRP A 476 5.42 22.62 -3.06
N ASP A 477 5.48 23.63 -3.93
CA ASP A 477 5.24 25.03 -3.52
C ASP A 477 3.77 25.44 -3.69
N ASP A 478 2.91 24.58 -4.25
CA ASP A 478 1.49 24.86 -4.44
C ASP A 478 0.58 23.75 -3.90
N ILE A 479 0.30 22.73 -4.71
CA ILE A 479 -0.77 21.77 -4.45
C ILE A 479 -0.53 20.94 -3.18
N ALA A 480 0.71 20.55 -2.90
CA ALA A 480 1.04 19.80 -1.71
C ALA A 480 0.81 20.63 -0.44
N MET A 481 1.11 21.93 -0.46
CA MET A 481 0.82 22.82 0.68
C MET A 481 -0.68 23.04 0.89
N LYS A 482 -1.45 23.05 -0.21
CA LYS A 482 -2.91 23.22 -0.18
C LYS A 482 -3.66 21.99 0.36
N LEU A 483 -3.23 20.78 0.00
CA LEU A 483 -3.93 19.55 0.37
C LEU A 483 -3.32 18.84 1.59
N GLY A 484 -1.99 18.84 1.71
CA GLY A 484 -1.25 18.03 2.67
C GLY A 484 -1.14 16.55 2.24
N PRO A 485 -0.59 15.65 3.08
CA PRO A 485 -0.52 14.22 2.77
C PRO A 485 -1.91 13.60 2.61
N ILE A 486 -2.09 12.84 1.53
CA ILE A 486 -3.34 12.10 1.23
C ILE A 486 -3.19 10.66 1.75
N TYR A 487 -3.26 10.50 3.07
CA TYR A 487 -3.11 9.21 3.75
C TYR A 487 -4.27 8.90 4.70
N GLY A 488 -4.36 7.64 5.11
CA GLY A 488 -5.35 7.11 6.03
C GLY A 488 -6.72 6.83 5.38
N PRO A 489 -7.76 6.50 6.17
CA PRO A 489 -9.06 6.01 5.65
C PRO A 489 -9.82 7.05 4.83
N GLN A 490 -9.40 8.32 4.89
CA GLN A 490 -10.00 9.40 4.12
C GLN A 490 -9.38 9.56 2.73
N SER A 491 -8.25 8.91 2.45
CA SER A 491 -7.43 9.07 1.23
C SER A 491 -8.07 8.57 -0.07
N VAL A 492 -9.23 7.91 0.02
CA VAL A 492 -9.95 7.35 -1.13
C VAL A 492 -10.50 8.43 -2.10
N ASN A 493 -10.64 9.68 -1.64
CA ASN A 493 -10.99 10.85 -2.45
C ASN A 493 -10.63 12.17 -1.75
N LEU A 494 -10.73 13.30 -2.46
CA LEU A 494 -10.35 14.61 -1.93
C LEU A 494 -11.45 15.34 -1.14
N ILE A 495 -12.65 14.77 -0.92
CA ILE A 495 -13.77 15.44 -0.20
C ILE A 495 -13.30 16.02 1.15
N ASN A 496 -12.46 15.26 1.87
CA ASN A 496 -11.98 15.64 3.21
C ASN A 496 -10.63 16.39 3.19
N TYR A 497 -10.11 16.78 2.03
CA TYR A 497 -8.83 17.48 1.87
C TYR A 497 -8.98 18.84 1.19
N VAL A 498 -10.09 19.09 0.50
CA VAL A 498 -10.41 20.36 -0.13
C VAL A 498 -11.07 21.34 0.84
N SER A 499 -11.31 22.56 0.36
CA SER A 499 -12.09 23.55 1.13
C SER A 499 -13.56 23.08 1.30
N PRO A 500 -14.20 23.31 2.45
CA PRO A 500 -15.61 23.00 2.63
C PRO A 500 -16.54 23.71 1.63
N GLN A 501 -16.13 24.87 1.12
CA GLN A 501 -16.89 25.60 0.11
C GLN A 501 -16.87 24.89 -1.24
N GLU A 502 -15.75 24.27 -1.62
CA GLU A 502 -15.64 23.49 -2.86
C GLU A 502 -16.59 22.29 -2.84
N VAL A 503 -16.69 21.59 -1.70
CA VAL A 503 -17.67 20.50 -1.52
C VAL A 503 -19.10 21.02 -1.62
N LYS A 504 -19.42 22.14 -0.96
CA LYS A 504 -20.77 22.75 -1.00
C LYS A 504 -21.18 23.24 -2.39
N ASN A 505 -20.23 23.54 -3.26
CA ASN A 505 -20.50 24.01 -4.62
C ASN A 505 -20.92 22.87 -5.58
N ILE A 506 -20.73 21.60 -5.20
CA ILE A 506 -21.18 20.46 -5.99
C ILE A 506 -22.71 20.40 -5.93
N LYS A 507 -23.37 20.60 -7.07
CA LYS A 507 -24.83 20.67 -7.17
C LYS A 507 -25.48 19.31 -6.87
N ASN A 508 -24.86 18.22 -7.33
CA ASN A 508 -25.41 16.89 -7.20
C ASN A 508 -25.05 16.26 -5.85
N ILE A 509 -25.97 16.33 -4.89
CA ILE A 509 -25.79 15.79 -3.54
C ILE A 509 -25.54 14.28 -3.55
N ASN A 510 -26.15 13.54 -4.50
CA ASN A 510 -25.97 12.10 -4.60
C ASN A 510 -24.53 11.73 -4.96
N LEU A 511 -23.84 12.57 -5.74
CA LEU A 511 -22.44 12.36 -6.09
C LEU A 511 -21.55 12.39 -4.84
N ILE A 512 -21.80 13.33 -3.93
CA ILE A 512 -21.12 13.37 -2.63
C ILE A 512 -21.53 12.16 -1.78
N ALA A 513 -22.84 11.91 -1.64
CA ALA A 513 -23.37 10.85 -0.77
C ALA A 513 -22.76 9.48 -1.09
N ARG A 514 -22.65 9.14 -2.39
CA ARG A 514 -22.06 7.90 -2.89
C ARG A 514 -20.55 7.79 -2.70
N ASN A 515 -19.85 8.90 -2.51
CA ASN A 515 -18.40 8.95 -2.31
C ASN A 515 -17.99 9.36 -0.88
N THR A 516 -18.91 9.40 0.08
CA THR A 516 -18.54 9.61 1.49
C THR A 516 -17.78 8.41 2.03
N ILE A 517 -16.89 8.60 3.01
CA ILE A 517 -16.13 7.50 3.65
C ILE A 517 -17.06 6.42 4.24
N GLY A 518 -18.21 6.84 4.78
CA GLY A 518 -19.23 5.92 5.30
C GLY A 518 -19.83 5.01 4.22
N LYS A 519 -20.04 5.55 3.00
CA LYS A 519 -20.59 4.82 1.85
C LYS A 519 -19.54 4.25 0.90
N GLN A 520 -18.26 4.56 1.12
CA GLN A 520 -17.16 3.98 0.36
C GLN A 520 -17.25 2.46 0.42
N LEU A 521 -17.16 1.83 -0.76
CA LEU A 521 -17.13 0.39 -0.87
C LEU A 521 -15.81 -0.12 -0.26
N GLY A 522 -15.90 -0.95 0.77
CA GLY A 522 -14.76 -1.75 1.23
C GLY A 522 -14.46 -2.88 0.24
N TRP A 523 -13.34 -3.57 0.43
CA TRP A 523 -12.87 -4.62 -0.50
C TRP A 523 -13.97 -5.64 -0.84
N PHE A 524 -14.65 -6.20 0.17
CA PHE A 524 -15.76 -7.14 0.00
C PHE A 524 -16.88 -6.62 -0.91
N ASN A 525 -17.38 -5.40 -0.66
CA ASN A 525 -18.47 -4.84 -1.46
C ASN A 525 -18.00 -4.49 -2.89
N CYS A 526 -16.74 -4.07 -3.08
CA CYS A 526 -16.17 -3.85 -4.40
C CYS A 526 -16.19 -5.13 -5.24
N ARG A 527 -15.77 -6.27 -4.66
CA ARG A 527 -15.79 -7.57 -5.34
C ARG A 527 -17.21 -7.97 -5.75
N ILE A 528 -18.20 -7.74 -4.90
CA ILE A 528 -19.60 -8.05 -5.24
C ILE A 528 -20.11 -7.11 -6.34
N TYR A 529 -19.74 -5.83 -6.30
CA TYR A 529 -20.02 -4.88 -7.38
C TYR A 529 -19.48 -5.35 -8.72
N GLU A 530 -18.28 -5.92 -8.76
CA GLU A 530 -17.72 -6.49 -9.98
C GLU A 530 -18.63 -7.59 -10.55
N LEU A 531 -19.07 -8.55 -9.72
CA LEU A 531 -19.97 -9.62 -10.17
C LEU A 531 -21.32 -9.08 -10.66
N LEU A 532 -21.90 -8.11 -9.95
CA LEU A 532 -23.16 -7.49 -10.36
C LEU A 532 -22.98 -6.70 -11.67
N MET A 533 -21.86 -6.02 -11.85
CA MET A 533 -21.53 -5.32 -13.10
C MET A 533 -21.30 -6.29 -14.26
N GLU A 534 -20.67 -7.45 -14.04
CA GLU A 534 -20.57 -8.50 -15.07
C GLU A 534 -21.96 -8.94 -15.54
N ILE A 535 -22.91 -9.16 -14.62
CA ILE A 535 -24.28 -9.52 -14.97
C ILE A 535 -24.96 -8.37 -15.73
N ILE A 536 -24.87 -7.13 -15.23
CA ILE A 536 -25.49 -5.95 -15.87
C ILE A 536 -24.96 -5.75 -17.29
N ASN A 537 -23.67 -5.98 -17.53
CA ASN A 537 -23.09 -5.87 -18.86
C ASN A 537 -23.66 -6.90 -19.85
N LYS A 538 -24.20 -8.03 -19.38
CA LYS A 538 -24.82 -9.05 -20.22
C LYS A 538 -26.31 -8.84 -20.44
N ILE A 539 -27.07 -8.53 -19.38
CA ILE A 539 -28.55 -8.52 -19.43
C ILE A 539 -29.18 -7.17 -19.05
N GLY A 540 -28.38 -6.18 -18.68
CA GLY A 540 -28.81 -4.87 -18.22
C GLY A 540 -29.41 -4.87 -16.80
N TRP A 541 -29.62 -3.67 -16.27
CA TRP A 541 -30.18 -3.45 -14.93
C TRP A 541 -31.56 -4.09 -14.74
N ASN A 542 -32.44 -3.97 -15.73
CA ASN A 542 -33.79 -4.54 -15.64
C ASN A 542 -33.77 -6.08 -15.67
N GLY A 543 -32.84 -6.68 -16.42
CA GLY A 543 -32.66 -8.14 -16.43
C GLY A 543 -32.19 -8.64 -15.06
N LEU A 544 -31.24 -7.94 -14.45
CA LEU A 544 -30.78 -8.25 -13.09
C LEU A 544 -31.92 -8.13 -12.06
N LEU A 545 -32.78 -7.11 -12.15
CA LEU A 545 -33.96 -6.99 -11.28
C LEU A 545 -34.96 -8.13 -11.47
N ASN A 546 -35.19 -8.59 -12.70
CA ASN A 546 -36.05 -9.74 -12.95
C ASN A 546 -35.51 -11.01 -12.26
N ILE A 547 -34.21 -11.30 -12.42
CA ILE A 547 -33.57 -12.44 -11.74
C ILE A 547 -33.67 -12.30 -10.22
N ARG A 548 -33.47 -11.08 -9.68
CA ARG A 548 -33.65 -10.84 -8.24
C ARG A 548 -35.07 -11.19 -7.80
N THR A 549 -36.09 -10.76 -8.53
CA THR A 549 -37.50 -11.07 -8.22
C THR A 549 -37.82 -12.56 -8.34
N ASP A 550 -37.17 -13.26 -9.27
CA ASP A 550 -37.37 -14.71 -9.44
C ASP A 550 -36.67 -15.51 -8.33
N ALA A 551 -35.43 -15.15 -8.00
CA ALA A 551 -34.60 -15.83 -7.00
C ALA A 551 -35.02 -15.55 -5.55
N PHE A 552 -35.44 -14.31 -5.25
CA PHE A 552 -35.65 -13.86 -3.88
C PHE A 552 -37.06 -13.32 -3.60
N MET A 553 -37.44 -13.40 -2.33
CA MET A 553 -38.55 -12.62 -1.75
C MET A 553 -38.01 -11.60 -0.77
N MET A 554 -38.56 -10.38 -0.81
CA MET A 554 -38.28 -9.36 0.20
C MET A 554 -39.03 -9.67 1.51
N GLU A 555 -38.49 -9.26 2.65
CA GLU A 555 -39.17 -9.43 3.96
C GLU A 555 -40.57 -8.82 3.95
N THR A 556 -40.73 -7.63 3.38
CA THR A 556 -42.01 -6.92 3.27
C THR A 556 -43.02 -7.67 2.40
N GLU A 557 -42.56 -8.27 1.30
CA GLU A 557 -43.39 -9.10 0.42
C GLU A 557 -43.82 -10.39 1.12
N PHE A 558 -42.93 -11.03 1.88
CA PHE A 558 -43.27 -12.21 2.68
C PHE A 558 -44.35 -11.88 3.72
N TYR A 559 -44.21 -10.77 4.46
CA TYR A 559 -45.24 -10.36 5.43
C TYR A 559 -46.57 -10.07 4.75
N LEU A 560 -46.60 -9.33 3.64
CA LEU A 560 -47.83 -9.05 2.89
C LEU A 560 -48.48 -10.33 2.32
N THR A 561 -47.67 -11.28 1.85
CA THR A 561 -48.15 -12.58 1.35
C THR A 561 -48.69 -13.44 2.49
N SER A 562 -48.05 -13.41 3.66
CA SER A 562 -48.50 -14.12 4.86
C SER A 562 -49.81 -13.56 5.43
N THR A 563 -50.08 -12.25 5.24
CA THR A 563 -51.32 -11.61 5.72
C THR A 563 -52.47 -11.69 4.70
N ASN A 564 -52.17 -11.71 3.39
CA ASN A 564 -53.20 -11.57 2.34
C ASN A 564 -53.50 -12.86 1.56
N THR A 565 -52.61 -13.85 1.58
CA THR A 565 -52.68 -15.06 0.74
C THR A 565 -52.24 -16.29 1.53
N THR A 566 -53.06 -16.68 2.50
CA THR A 566 -53.03 -18.04 3.04
C THR A 566 -54.13 -18.85 2.35
N ASP A 567 -53.83 -20.09 1.93
CA ASP A 567 -54.86 -21.01 1.44
C ASP A 567 -55.93 -21.22 2.53
N GLU A 568 -57.11 -21.80 2.21
CA GLU A 568 -58.20 -22.06 3.17
C GLU A 568 -57.77 -22.81 4.46
N ASN A 569 -56.57 -23.42 4.44
CA ASN A 569 -55.93 -24.12 5.55
C ASN A 569 -54.79 -23.33 6.24
N GLY A 570 -54.59 -22.03 5.98
CA GLY A 570 -53.56 -21.20 6.62
C GLY A 570 -52.14 -21.35 6.05
N HIS A 571 -51.99 -22.01 4.90
CA HIS A 571 -50.68 -22.34 4.32
C HIS A 571 -50.21 -21.29 3.31
N ILE A 572 -48.93 -20.93 3.38
CA ILE A 572 -48.26 -20.06 2.41
C ILE A 572 -48.12 -20.80 1.06
N PRO A 573 -48.41 -20.16 -0.10
CA PRO A 573 -48.32 -20.75 -1.44
C PRO A 573 -46.98 -21.43 -1.75
N MET A 574 -47.00 -22.51 -2.53
CA MET A 574 -45.82 -23.32 -2.82
C MET A 574 -44.76 -22.56 -3.64
N GLU A 575 -45.16 -21.62 -4.51
CA GLU A 575 -44.24 -20.72 -5.21
C GLU A 575 -43.47 -19.79 -4.25
N ALA A 576 -44.14 -19.28 -3.21
CA ALA A 576 -43.51 -18.45 -2.18
C ALA A 576 -42.55 -19.26 -1.30
N ARG A 577 -42.76 -20.58 -1.12
CA ARG A 577 -41.83 -21.44 -0.37
C ARG A 577 -40.53 -21.75 -1.11
N LYS A 578 -40.47 -21.56 -2.44
CA LYS A 578 -39.27 -21.84 -3.24
C LYS A 578 -38.26 -20.69 -3.24
N LYS A 579 -38.74 -19.45 -3.05
CA LYS A 579 -37.90 -18.25 -3.03
C LYS A 579 -37.22 -18.08 -1.66
N ARG A 580 -35.97 -17.64 -1.67
CA ARG A 580 -35.20 -17.38 -0.44
C ARG A 580 -35.24 -15.90 -0.08
N PHE A 581 -34.91 -15.56 1.17
CA PHE A 581 -34.78 -14.16 1.56
C PHE A 581 -33.52 -13.54 0.94
N CYS A 582 -33.68 -12.36 0.35
CA CYS A 582 -32.55 -11.53 -0.01
C CYS A 582 -31.93 -10.95 1.26
N GLU A 583 -30.61 -11.08 1.40
CA GLU A 583 -29.88 -10.46 2.50
C GLU A 583 -29.97 -8.93 2.40
N ARG A 584 -30.23 -8.27 3.54
CA ARG A 584 -30.44 -6.82 3.59
C ARG A 584 -29.26 -6.01 3.05
N TRP A 585 -28.04 -6.49 3.28
CA TRP A 585 -26.83 -5.82 2.78
C TRP A 585 -26.74 -5.86 1.25
N LEU A 586 -27.25 -6.93 0.62
CA LEU A 586 -27.25 -7.06 -0.83
C LEU A 586 -28.31 -6.13 -1.45
N ASP A 587 -29.47 -6.01 -0.82
CA ASP A 587 -30.50 -5.02 -1.19
C ASP A 587 -29.96 -3.59 -1.14
N ASP A 588 -29.20 -3.23 -0.10
CA ASP A 588 -28.53 -1.93 -0.01
C ASP A 588 -27.53 -1.73 -1.17
N LEU A 589 -26.78 -2.76 -1.55
CA LEU A 589 -25.85 -2.69 -2.68
C LEU A 589 -26.57 -2.51 -4.02
N PHE A 590 -27.73 -3.14 -4.23
CA PHE A 590 -28.56 -2.88 -5.42
C PHE A 590 -28.95 -1.41 -5.52
N LEU A 591 -29.42 -0.81 -4.42
CA LEU A 591 -29.81 0.60 -4.40
C LEU A 591 -28.62 1.53 -4.65
N ASP A 592 -27.50 1.26 -4.00
CA ASP A 592 -26.27 2.00 -4.17
C ASP A 592 -25.75 1.89 -5.63
N LEU A 593 -25.86 0.71 -6.26
CA LEU A 593 -25.41 0.44 -7.62
C LEU A 593 -26.30 1.13 -8.64
N TYR A 594 -27.62 1.10 -8.45
CA TYR A 594 -28.56 1.86 -9.27
C TYR A 594 -28.26 3.36 -9.27
N GLN A 595 -27.93 3.91 -8.09
CA GLN A 595 -27.54 5.31 -7.98
C GLN A 595 -26.24 5.59 -8.73
N ASP A 596 -25.23 4.73 -8.60
CA ASP A 596 -23.97 4.86 -9.34
C ASP A 596 -24.19 4.79 -10.86
N LEU A 597 -25.03 3.87 -11.36
CA LEU A 597 -25.41 3.77 -12.79
C LEU A 597 -26.18 4.98 -13.31
N LYS A 598 -26.94 5.64 -12.44
CA LYS A 598 -27.63 6.89 -12.79
C LYS A 598 -26.65 8.05 -12.85
N LEU A 599 -25.69 8.11 -11.92
CA LEU A 599 -24.64 9.13 -11.89
C LEU A 599 -23.68 9.00 -13.07
N SER A 600 -23.33 7.78 -13.48
CA SER A 600 -22.42 7.55 -14.61
C SER A 600 -22.98 8.01 -15.96
N LYS A 601 -24.30 8.21 -16.08
CA LYS A 601 -24.96 8.71 -17.30
C LYS A 601 -25.10 10.24 -17.36
N ILE A 602 -24.56 10.97 -16.39
CA ILE A 602 -24.61 12.44 -16.40
C ILE A 602 -23.81 12.95 -17.61
N SER A 603 -24.48 13.70 -18.49
CA SER A 603 -23.84 14.27 -19.68
C SER A 603 -22.88 15.40 -19.30
N LEU A 604 -21.63 15.22 -19.68
CA LEU A 604 -20.52 16.14 -19.40
C LEU A 604 -20.35 17.24 -20.47
N ASN A 605 -21.17 17.18 -21.53
CA ASN A 605 -21.02 18.01 -22.73
C ASN A 605 -21.76 19.36 -22.67
N ASN A 606 -22.42 19.67 -21.56
CA ASN A 606 -23.07 20.97 -21.39
C ASN A 606 -22.00 22.04 -21.15
N LYS A 607 -21.57 22.72 -22.22
CA LYS A 607 -20.53 23.77 -22.21
C LYS A 607 -20.83 24.94 -21.24
N ASP A 608 -22.08 25.07 -20.79
CA ASP A 608 -22.53 26.15 -19.92
C ASP A 608 -22.38 25.85 -18.42
N GLU A 609 -22.08 24.61 -18.02
CA GLU A 609 -21.88 24.24 -16.61
C GLU A 609 -20.39 24.15 -16.24
N LYS A 610 -19.95 25.02 -15.32
CA LYS A 610 -18.61 24.96 -14.74
C LYS A 610 -18.58 23.95 -13.59
N HIS A 611 -17.96 22.81 -13.82
CA HIS A 611 -17.66 21.81 -12.79
C HIS A 611 -16.32 22.09 -12.12
N ASN A 612 -16.20 21.84 -10.82
CA ASN A 612 -14.93 21.98 -10.10
C ASN A 612 -14.10 20.67 -10.18
N GLY A 613 -12.81 20.74 -9.83
CA GLY A 613 -11.91 19.58 -9.93
C GLY A 613 -12.38 18.38 -9.10
N LEU A 614 -12.91 18.61 -7.89
CA LEU A 614 -13.47 17.55 -7.05
C LEU A 614 -14.68 16.88 -7.71
N GLU A 615 -15.56 17.62 -8.37
CA GLU A 615 -16.74 17.06 -9.03
C GLU A 615 -16.34 16.09 -10.16
N TRP A 616 -15.31 16.44 -10.94
CA TRP A 616 -14.72 15.57 -11.96
C TRP A 616 -14.09 14.31 -11.36
N GLU A 617 -13.33 14.44 -10.28
CA GLU A 617 -12.75 13.31 -9.54
C GLU A 617 -13.85 12.34 -9.10
N LEU A 618 -14.87 12.83 -8.38
CA LEU A 618 -15.94 11.99 -7.84
C LEU A 618 -16.76 11.31 -8.94
N LEU A 619 -16.98 11.99 -10.07
CA LEU A 619 -17.65 11.40 -11.21
C LEU A 619 -16.79 10.32 -11.86
N GLY A 620 -15.50 10.58 -12.06
CA GLY A 620 -14.54 9.60 -12.58
C GLY A 620 -14.46 8.35 -11.71
N LEU A 621 -14.38 8.50 -10.39
CA LEU A 621 -14.43 7.38 -9.44
C LEU A 621 -15.74 6.58 -9.54
N THR A 622 -16.86 7.25 -9.76
CA THR A 622 -18.17 6.59 -9.93
C THR A 622 -18.27 5.85 -11.27
N MET A 623 -17.67 6.40 -12.32
CA MET A 623 -17.57 5.76 -13.64
C MET A 623 -16.64 4.54 -13.62
N LEU A 624 -15.54 4.58 -12.86
CA LEU A 624 -14.71 3.40 -12.60
C LEU A 624 -15.51 2.28 -11.92
N ARG A 625 -16.34 2.61 -10.90
CA ARG A 625 -17.19 1.61 -10.22
C ARG A 625 -18.23 0.96 -11.14
N THR A 626 -18.63 1.65 -12.21
CA THR A 626 -19.66 1.20 -13.17
C THR A 626 -19.09 0.78 -14.52
N TRP A 627 -17.77 0.60 -14.59
CA TRP A 627 -17.03 0.11 -15.76
C TRP A 627 -17.22 0.97 -17.02
N GLN A 628 -17.43 2.27 -16.85
CA GLN A 628 -17.42 3.25 -17.94
C GLN A 628 -15.99 3.81 -18.09
N TRP A 629 -15.10 2.99 -18.63
CA TRP A 629 -13.65 3.22 -18.54
C TRP A 629 -13.16 4.47 -19.28
N GLU A 630 -13.59 4.68 -20.52
CA GLU A 630 -13.17 5.85 -21.33
C GLU A 630 -13.63 7.17 -20.69
N ASP A 631 -14.90 7.23 -20.28
CA ASP A 631 -15.48 8.39 -19.60
C ASP A 631 -14.81 8.64 -18.24
N ALA A 632 -14.50 7.57 -17.50
CA ALA A 632 -13.77 7.67 -16.24
C ALA A 632 -12.39 8.29 -16.45
N VAL A 633 -11.62 7.80 -17.44
CA VAL A 633 -10.30 8.34 -17.76
C VAL A 633 -10.40 9.81 -18.17
N ALA A 634 -11.39 10.19 -18.98
CA ALA A 634 -11.60 11.57 -19.37
C ALA A 634 -11.92 12.48 -18.16
N CYS A 635 -12.77 12.03 -17.24
CA CYS A 635 -13.10 12.76 -16.02
C CYS A 635 -11.88 12.94 -15.10
N LEU A 636 -11.15 11.86 -14.84
CA LEU A 636 -9.98 11.88 -13.97
C LEU A 636 -8.81 12.70 -14.56
N ARG A 637 -8.67 12.74 -15.89
CA ARG A 637 -7.71 13.67 -16.52
C ARG A 637 -8.16 15.12 -16.37
N THR A 638 -9.46 15.38 -16.52
CA THR A 638 -10.02 16.73 -16.39
C THR A 638 -9.91 17.27 -14.97
N SER A 639 -10.06 16.42 -13.94
CA SER A 639 -9.81 16.82 -12.54
C SER A 639 -8.35 17.27 -12.34
N ILE A 640 -7.40 16.55 -12.92
CA ILE A 640 -5.95 16.86 -12.85
C ILE A 640 -5.62 18.17 -13.57
N VAL A 641 -6.29 18.48 -14.69
CA VAL A 641 -6.11 19.77 -15.39
C VAL A 641 -6.54 20.96 -14.53
N ALA A 642 -7.56 20.80 -13.69
CA ALA A 642 -8.00 21.87 -12.78
C ALA A 642 -6.98 22.16 -11.67
N ARG A 643 -6.37 21.10 -11.13
CA ARG A 643 -5.22 21.09 -10.23
C ARG A 643 -4.68 19.67 -10.18
N PHE A 644 -3.38 19.48 -9.91
CA PHE A 644 -2.88 18.13 -9.69
C PHE A 644 -3.69 17.41 -8.60
N ASP A 645 -4.23 16.25 -8.94
CA ASP A 645 -5.09 15.45 -8.08
C ASP A 645 -4.40 14.11 -7.80
N PRO A 646 -3.85 13.90 -6.59
CA PRO A 646 -3.14 12.67 -6.23
C PRO A 646 -4.00 11.41 -6.28
N VAL A 647 -5.32 11.54 -6.08
CA VAL A 647 -6.27 10.41 -6.09
C VAL A 647 -6.55 10.03 -7.55
N SER A 648 -6.94 11.00 -8.37
CA SER A 648 -7.17 10.76 -9.80
C SER A 648 -5.92 10.24 -10.50
N CYS A 649 -4.75 10.81 -10.20
CA CYS A 649 -3.46 10.36 -10.73
C CYS A 649 -3.18 8.89 -10.33
N TYR A 650 -3.37 8.52 -9.06
CA TYR A 650 -3.19 7.14 -8.62
C TYR A 650 -4.13 6.17 -9.37
N GLN A 651 -5.40 6.52 -9.56
CA GLN A 651 -6.34 5.65 -10.27
C GLN A 651 -5.97 5.47 -11.75
N LEU A 652 -5.52 6.54 -12.43
CA LEU A 652 -5.04 6.45 -13.81
C LEU A 652 -3.79 5.56 -13.93
N LEU A 653 -2.81 5.75 -13.05
CA LEU A 653 -1.61 4.91 -13.01
C LEU A 653 -1.95 3.44 -12.66
N LYS A 654 -2.92 3.22 -11.77
CA LYS A 654 -3.39 1.87 -11.41
C LYS A 654 -4.05 1.17 -12.60
N LEU A 655 -4.87 1.91 -13.37
CA LEU A 655 -5.51 1.41 -14.58
C LEU A 655 -4.48 1.09 -15.67
N TYR A 656 -3.44 1.91 -15.81
CA TYR A 656 -2.31 1.62 -16.69
C TYR A 656 -1.55 0.37 -16.25
N LEU A 657 -1.25 0.22 -14.95
CA LEU A 657 -0.49 -0.92 -14.43
C LEU A 657 -1.26 -2.23 -14.62
N ASN A 658 -2.52 -2.25 -14.19
CA ASN A 658 -3.40 -3.41 -14.18
C ASN A 658 -4.71 -3.10 -14.96
N PRO A 659 -4.69 -3.14 -16.31
CA PRO A 659 -5.88 -2.92 -17.11
C PRO A 659 -6.92 -4.05 -16.85
N PRO A 660 -8.22 -3.73 -16.83
CA PRO A 660 -9.29 -4.74 -16.76
C PRO A 660 -9.18 -5.76 -17.90
N GLU A 661 -9.64 -6.99 -17.66
CA GLU A 661 -9.59 -8.10 -18.64
C GLU A 661 -10.20 -7.69 -19.99
N ASP A 662 -11.32 -6.95 -19.98
CA ASP A 662 -12.03 -6.48 -21.18
C ASP A 662 -11.27 -5.40 -21.99
N LEU A 663 -10.16 -4.88 -21.46
CA LEU A 663 -9.41 -3.74 -22.00
C LEU A 663 -7.93 -4.05 -22.30
N GLN A 664 -7.50 -5.31 -22.21
CA GLN A 664 -6.08 -5.67 -22.35
C GLN A 664 -5.45 -5.21 -23.68
N ASP A 665 -6.25 -5.13 -24.75
CA ASP A 665 -5.79 -4.70 -26.08
C ASP A 665 -6.05 -3.21 -26.39
N ILE A 666 -6.68 -2.45 -25.48
CA ILE A 666 -7.07 -1.06 -25.70
C ILE A 666 -6.15 -0.13 -24.91
N THR A 667 -5.42 0.73 -25.62
CA THR A 667 -4.59 1.77 -25.00
C THR A 667 -5.46 2.94 -24.51
N LEU A 668 -5.82 2.91 -23.23
CA LEU A 668 -6.55 4.01 -22.58
C LEU A 668 -5.69 5.24 -22.27
N LEU A 669 -4.40 5.02 -22.00
CA LEU A 669 -3.43 6.05 -21.64
C LEU A 669 -2.16 5.83 -22.46
N ASP A 670 -1.71 6.86 -23.16
CA ASP A 670 -0.44 6.85 -23.86
C ASP A 670 0.74 6.99 -22.88
N THR A 671 1.92 6.49 -23.27
CA THR A 671 3.10 6.50 -22.39
C THR A 671 3.57 7.90 -22.01
N ASP A 672 3.34 8.93 -22.84
CA ASP A 672 3.73 10.31 -22.52
C ASP A 672 2.87 10.86 -21.37
N THR A 673 1.56 10.63 -21.41
CA THR A 673 0.64 10.95 -20.32
C THR A 673 1.03 10.19 -19.05
N VAL A 674 1.35 8.90 -19.14
CA VAL A 674 1.73 8.09 -17.97
C VAL A 674 3.02 8.59 -17.33
N VAL A 675 4.03 8.96 -18.14
CA VAL A 675 5.31 9.49 -17.64
C VAL A 675 5.08 10.80 -16.89
N ASP A 676 4.32 11.75 -17.44
CA ASP A 676 4.01 13.01 -16.77
C ASP A 676 3.26 12.82 -15.44
N LEU A 677 2.24 11.96 -15.43
CA LEU A 677 1.51 11.60 -14.21
C LEU A 677 2.42 10.96 -13.16
N LEU A 678 3.29 10.05 -13.58
CA LEU A 678 4.22 9.35 -12.70
C LEU A 678 5.22 10.33 -12.06
N ILE A 679 5.80 11.26 -12.81
CA ILE A 679 6.76 12.22 -12.25
C ILE A 679 6.10 13.14 -11.21
N ASN A 680 4.90 13.63 -11.52
CA ASN A 680 4.13 14.44 -10.58
C ASN A 680 3.75 13.64 -9.32
N LYS A 681 3.43 12.35 -9.47
CA LYS A 681 3.14 11.44 -8.34
C LYS A 681 4.38 11.18 -7.48
N ILE A 682 5.52 10.85 -8.08
CA ILE A 682 6.79 10.63 -7.38
C ILE A 682 7.15 11.88 -6.57
N SER A 683 7.01 13.08 -7.19
CA SER A 683 7.29 14.34 -6.51
C SER A 683 6.36 14.58 -5.32
N TYR A 684 5.05 14.31 -5.46
CA TYR A 684 4.07 14.46 -4.39
C TYR A 684 4.36 13.51 -3.22
N ASP A 685 4.70 12.26 -3.52
CA ASP A 685 5.01 11.23 -2.52
C ASP A 685 6.31 11.60 -1.75
N CYS A 686 7.35 12.08 -2.44
CA CYS A 686 8.58 12.57 -1.82
C CYS A 686 8.36 13.77 -0.88
N ARG A 687 7.44 14.69 -1.21
CA ARG A 687 7.13 15.86 -0.37
C ARG A 687 6.71 15.44 1.03
N PHE A 688 6.01 14.32 1.15
CA PHE A 688 5.52 13.75 2.40
C PHE A 688 6.26 12.45 2.79
N TYR A 689 7.55 12.40 2.45
CA TYR A 689 8.56 11.44 2.93
C TYR A 689 8.36 9.98 2.51
N ASN A 690 7.53 9.72 1.50
CA ASN A 690 7.48 8.41 0.88
C ASN A 690 8.59 8.30 -0.17
N TYR A 691 9.75 7.76 0.20
CA TYR A 691 10.86 7.48 -0.71
C TYR A 691 10.95 5.99 -1.12
N CYS A 692 10.08 5.14 -0.56
CA CYS A 692 10.02 3.70 -0.84
C CYS A 692 9.16 3.36 -2.07
N GLN A 693 8.05 4.07 -2.29
CA GLN A 693 7.28 4.10 -3.55
C GLN A 693 7.19 2.80 -4.40
N ILE A 694 6.87 1.64 -3.78
CA ILE A 694 6.81 0.32 -4.45
C ILE A 694 5.88 0.35 -5.68
N PHE A 695 4.72 1.00 -5.55
CA PHE A 695 3.77 1.15 -6.67
C PHE A 695 4.38 1.94 -7.84
N ASN A 696 5.07 3.06 -7.58
CA ASN A 696 5.68 3.86 -8.65
C ASN A 696 6.83 3.10 -9.32
N LEU A 697 7.57 2.27 -8.57
CA LEU A 697 8.56 1.35 -9.15
C LEU A 697 7.93 0.31 -10.10
N GLN A 698 6.77 -0.25 -9.77
CA GLN A 698 6.07 -1.19 -10.67
C GLN A 698 5.66 -0.51 -11.98
N VAL A 699 5.11 0.72 -11.89
CA VAL A 699 4.76 1.51 -13.08
C VAL A 699 6.01 1.82 -13.90
N LEU A 700 7.11 2.21 -13.25
CA LEU A 700 8.38 2.50 -13.91
C LEU A 700 8.97 1.26 -14.58
N TYR A 701 8.91 0.09 -13.92
CA TYR A 701 9.33 -1.19 -14.48
C TYR A 701 8.53 -1.55 -15.74
N LYS A 702 7.20 -1.38 -15.71
CA LYS A 702 6.34 -1.57 -16.88
C LYS A 702 6.69 -0.62 -18.02
N LEU A 703 6.89 0.68 -17.72
CA LEU A 703 7.36 1.66 -18.70
C LEU A 703 8.71 1.29 -19.31
N CYS A 704 9.66 0.78 -18.51
CA CYS A 704 10.94 0.31 -19.02
C CYS A 704 10.84 -0.97 -19.88
N ASN A 705 9.74 -1.73 -19.80
CA ASN A 705 9.49 -2.88 -20.69
C ASN A 705 8.89 -2.40 -22.02
N GLU A 706 8.05 -1.37 -21.99
CA GLU A 706 7.42 -0.80 -23.18
C GLU A 706 8.33 0.20 -23.92
N LEU A 707 9.18 0.91 -23.19
CA LEU A 707 10.16 1.88 -23.67
C LEU A 707 11.57 1.44 -23.24
N GLU A 708 12.55 1.58 -24.12
CA GLU A 708 13.95 1.45 -23.69
C GLU A 708 14.28 2.49 -22.60
N ILE A 709 15.13 2.12 -21.64
CA ILE A 709 15.42 2.94 -20.45
C ILE A 709 15.95 4.32 -20.82
N ASP A 710 16.81 4.40 -21.85
CA ASP A 710 17.34 5.67 -22.35
C ASP A 710 16.24 6.57 -22.94
N ILE A 711 15.27 5.99 -23.65
CA ILE A 711 14.12 6.72 -24.21
C ILE A 711 13.26 7.27 -23.08
N LEU A 712 12.95 6.44 -22.08
CA LEU A 712 12.17 6.84 -20.92
C LEU A 712 12.86 7.99 -20.16
N ARG A 713 14.15 7.86 -19.89
CA ARG A 713 14.94 8.90 -19.23
C ARG A 713 14.95 10.20 -20.03
N ASN A 714 15.09 10.13 -21.36
CA ASN A 714 15.02 11.30 -22.22
C ASN A 714 13.63 11.97 -22.19
N LYS A 715 12.54 11.19 -22.17
CA LYS A 715 11.18 11.74 -22.02
C LYS A 715 11.02 12.52 -20.72
N VAL A 716 11.52 11.98 -19.61
CA VAL A 716 11.51 12.66 -18.30
C VAL A 716 12.29 13.98 -18.34
N LEU A 717 13.48 13.99 -18.97
CA LEU A 717 14.31 15.19 -19.07
C LEU A 717 13.68 16.32 -19.89
N VAL A 718 12.75 16.00 -20.80
CA VAL A 718 12.05 16.98 -21.65
C VAL A 718 10.86 17.62 -20.93
N LEU A 719 10.37 17.03 -19.83
CA LEU A 719 9.26 17.60 -19.07
C LEU A 719 9.65 18.96 -18.43
N PRO A 720 8.74 19.94 -18.44
CA PRO A 720 9.05 21.30 -17.98
C PRO A 720 9.28 21.40 -16.46
N SER A 721 8.69 20.48 -15.69
CA SER A 721 8.79 20.44 -14.23
C SER A 721 10.07 19.74 -13.73
N THR A 722 10.87 19.15 -14.61
CA THR A 722 12.03 18.34 -14.26
C THR A 722 13.21 19.20 -13.81
N GLY A 723 13.64 18.98 -12.56
CA GLY A 723 14.84 19.56 -11.95
C GLY A 723 15.85 18.49 -11.52
N ALA A 724 17.01 18.93 -10.99
CA ALA A 724 18.05 18.02 -10.52
C ALA A 724 17.58 17.17 -9.32
N GLU A 725 16.72 17.74 -8.49
CA GLU A 725 16.21 17.16 -7.26
C GLU A 725 15.28 15.95 -7.50
N ILE A 726 14.39 16.06 -8.49
CA ILE A 726 13.50 14.98 -8.89
C ILE A 726 14.24 13.93 -9.73
N MET A 727 15.17 14.36 -10.59
CA MET A 727 16.02 13.44 -11.35
C MET A 727 16.87 12.55 -10.45
N ALA A 728 17.33 13.05 -9.30
CA ALA A 728 18.07 12.23 -8.34
C ALA A 728 17.25 11.02 -7.86
N VAL A 729 15.93 11.17 -7.64
CA VAL A 729 15.05 10.06 -7.24
C VAL A 729 14.83 9.10 -8.41
N ILE A 730 14.52 9.65 -9.59
CA ILE A 730 14.22 8.86 -10.78
C ILE A 730 15.44 8.06 -11.24
N ASP A 731 16.62 8.69 -11.30
CA ASP A 731 17.87 8.02 -11.70
C ASP A 731 18.23 6.90 -10.70
N THR A 732 17.99 7.10 -9.39
CA THR A 732 18.16 6.04 -8.39
C THR A 732 17.17 4.88 -8.59
N MET A 733 15.89 5.17 -8.86
CA MET A 733 14.89 4.13 -9.15
C MET A 733 15.22 3.36 -10.45
N LEU A 734 15.67 4.07 -11.50
CA LEU A 734 16.07 3.47 -12.76
C LEU A 734 17.34 2.61 -12.62
N ALA A 735 18.34 3.09 -11.88
CA ALA A 735 19.56 2.32 -11.59
C ALA A 735 19.23 0.99 -10.91
N TRP A 736 18.34 1.02 -9.92
CA TRP A 736 17.85 -0.19 -9.24
C TRP A 736 17.17 -1.18 -10.20
N ILE A 737 16.34 -0.69 -11.13
CA ILE A 737 15.71 -1.53 -12.16
C ILE A 737 16.75 -2.13 -13.11
N ILE A 738 17.76 -1.35 -13.52
CA ILE A 738 18.83 -1.81 -14.41
C ILE A 738 19.60 -2.97 -13.77
N ASP A 739 20.01 -2.82 -12.51
CA ASP A 739 20.77 -3.85 -11.79
C ASP A 739 20.01 -5.19 -11.73
N LEU A 740 18.69 -5.15 -11.54
CA LEU A 740 17.84 -6.35 -11.50
C LEU A 740 17.54 -6.96 -12.88
N ARG A 741 17.72 -6.21 -13.97
CA ARG A 741 17.59 -6.78 -15.33
C ARG A 741 18.83 -7.56 -15.74
N HIS A 742 20.00 -7.18 -15.25
CA HIS A 742 21.25 -7.89 -15.57
C HIS A 742 21.29 -9.32 -15.05
N THR A 743 20.35 -9.76 -14.20
CA THR A 743 20.21 -11.17 -13.81
C THR A 743 19.39 -12.02 -14.80
N LEU A 744 18.73 -11.39 -15.79
CA LEU A 744 17.91 -12.06 -16.81
C LEU A 744 18.70 -12.44 -18.08
N ASP A 745 19.87 -11.85 -18.30
CA ASP A 745 20.76 -12.20 -19.42
C ASP A 745 22.00 -12.96 -18.88
N PRO A 746 22.18 -14.25 -19.23
CA PRO A 746 23.31 -15.06 -18.79
C PRO A 746 24.67 -14.65 -19.40
#